data_AF-A0A3D8SG73-F1
#
_entry.id   AF-A0A3D8SG73-F1
#
_cell.length_a   1.000
_cell.length_b   1.000
_cell.length_c   1.000
_cell.angle_alpha   90.00
_cell.angle_beta   90.00
_cell.angle_gamma   90.00
#
_symmetry.space_group_name_H-M   'P 1'
#
loop_
_entity.id
_entity.type
_entity.pdbx_description
1 polymer ?
#
loop_
_entity_poly.entity_id
_entity_poly.type
_entity_poly.pdbx_seq_one_letter_code
_entity_poly.pdbx_strand_id
1 'polypeptide(L)'
;MSKLLGTSHLAALDTILFQTQIDDIIFILYAIVSYGLYHRYIKEKPDPYHHIWFDRPQSIDGNCKIAESRNISTKLDENNKDGVIFWGSQSGTAETFATRLARDCRSRFGLEMLVADLSDYDPESIGDVPTSKFAIFIVSTYGEGDPSDNAAQFISWLASNGPISLSNLRYAAFGLGNSKYQFYNRVVDVLTQSLDTVGATMMLPVGKADDAQGATEDDFIAWKTTLFTHFVETLGYGERPYVYEPAWKIVEDPSLDIIDLHTGDPVECRSDRFTKSAVPTSTIQRLPIKSIHRLLSTESRNFIHMEIDIGDYPEMKYRTGDHLAVWPSNPKPEVDRLLKVLHLEGSRHTPLLISAVEPSTQTKIPNPVSWESLFRSYLEICAPVSRETLISLSRFAECLSVRAGLEKLGADVQLYQEFCANRHINLGRVLEYFTTEFNTWSKLPQSFLLESLAGLAPRYYSISSSSIVSPKRLSITVAIDTISIGNLTTGGLNTSYISAMCTQSLSQSHDDESEFTLVDQGTKLYAQVRASKFRLPVLAKHPIIMVCAGSGIAPFRGFIAERIRLAQIGREVGKMMLLFGCRNDEDYIYREEFETMHKENPSILEIILAYSRSNVSPKRYVQDQAAERKDEIARLMTEDGGYLYICGSASMARDVTSRIGDSHKENT
;
A
#
# COMPACT_ATOMS: atom_id res chain seq x y z
N MET A 1 62.74 40.61 -40.76
CA MET A 1 62.45 39.87 -39.51
C MET A 1 62.91 38.42 -39.67
N SER A 2 64.19 38.04 -39.63
CA SER A 2 65.36 38.53 -38.89
C SER A 2 65.05 38.77 -37.41
N LYS A 3 64.78 37.69 -36.69
CA LYS A 3 65.44 37.29 -35.43
C LYS A 3 64.61 36.19 -34.76
N LEU A 4 65.33 35.23 -34.19
CA LEU A 4 64.88 34.11 -33.36
C LEU A 4 64.23 32.95 -34.12
N LEU A 5 65.08 32.11 -34.73
CA LEU A 5 65.05 30.67 -34.55
C LEU A 5 66.46 30.16 -34.87
N GLY A 6 67.11 29.58 -33.85
CA GLY A 6 68.51 29.16 -33.89
C GLY A 6 68.76 28.03 -34.88
N THR A 7 69.98 28.00 -35.38
CA THR A 7 70.55 27.07 -36.36
C THR A 7 70.59 25.59 -35.92
N SER A 8 69.96 25.23 -34.80
CA SER A 8 69.91 23.86 -34.26
C SER A 8 68.69 23.04 -34.71
N HIS A 9 67.64 23.67 -35.26
CA HIS A 9 66.43 22.95 -35.71
C HIS A 9 66.44 22.56 -37.19
N LEU A 10 67.27 23.19 -38.02
CA LEU A 10 67.41 22.83 -39.44
C LEU A 10 68.17 21.51 -39.64
N ALA A 11 69.16 21.22 -38.78
CA ALA A 11 69.90 19.95 -38.84
C ALA A 11 69.05 18.72 -38.43
N ALA A 12 68.07 18.91 -37.54
CA ALA A 12 67.16 17.84 -37.13
C ALA A 12 66.13 17.49 -38.22
N LEU A 13 65.71 18.46 -39.03
CA LEU A 13 64.79 18.24 -40.15
C LEU A 13 65.45 17.49 -41.32
N ASP A 14 66.71 17.81 -41.64
CA ASP A 14 67.46 17.09 -42.68
C ASP A 14 67.71 15.62 -42.33
N THR A 15 67.75 15.28 -41.02
CA THR A 15 67.96 13.90 -40.57
C THR A 15 66.67 13.07 -40.58
N ILE A 16 65.51 13.71 -40.42
CA ILE A 16 64.18 13.05 -40.48
C ILE A 16 63.75 12.82 -41.94
N LEU A 17 64.11 13.71 -42.85
CA LEU A 17 63.73 13.64 -44.27
C LEU A 17 64.50 12.58 -45.08
N PHE A 18 65.60 12.03 -44.56
CA PHE A 18 66.39 11.01 -45.25
C PHE A 18 66.05 9.55 -44.88
N GLN A 19 65.02 9.35 -44.06
CA GLN A 19 64.61 8.02 -43.60
C GLN A 19 63.13 7.72 -43.76
N THR A 20 62.44 8.40 -44.69
CA THR A 20 61.12 7.96 -45.15
C THR A 20 61.30 6.89 -46.20
N GLN A 21 61.10 5.63 -45.82
CA GLN A 21 61.02 4.53 -46.77
C GLN A 21 59.77 4.74 -47.64
N ILE A 22 59.83 4.32 -48.90
CA ILE A 22 58.74 4.43 -49.88
C ILE A 22 57.41 3.91 -49.31
N ASP A 23 57.48 2.96 -48.38
CA ASP A 23 56.35 2.37 -47.66
C ASP A 23 55.55 3.38 -46.82
N ASP A 24 56.19 4.38 -46.21
CA ASP A 24 55.50 5.40 -45.41
C ASP A 24 54.67 6.34 -46.30
N ILE A 25 55.20 6.67 -47.48
CA ILE A 25 54.49 7.49 -48.47
C ILE A 25 53.31 6.70 -49.06
N ILE A 26 53.50 5.41 -49.33
CA ILE A 26 52.43 4.52 -49.80
C ILE A 26 51.34 4.39 -48.75
N PHE A 27 51.69 4.24 -47.47
CA PHE A 27 50.71 4.13 -46.38
C PHE A 27 49.86 5.40 -46.24
N ILE A 28 50.49 6.58 -46.31
CA ILE A 28 49.77 7.85 -46.24
C ILE A 28 48.85 8.02 -47.46
N LEU A 29 49.30 7.68 -48.66
CA LEU A 29 48.47 7.70 -49.88
C LEU A 29 47.29 6.72 -49.77
N TYR A 30 47.52 5.52 -49.27
CA TYR A 30 46.47 4.53 -49.04
C TYR A 30 45.44 5.01 -48.01
N ALA A 31 45.88 5.64 -46.92
CA ALA A 31 45.00 6.20 -45.90
C ALA A 31 44.13 7.34 -46.46
N ILE A 32 44.71 8.23 -47.27
CA ILE A 32 43.98 9.35 -47.90
C ILE A 32 42.96 8.83 -48.93
N VAL A 33 43.35 7.88 -49.77
CA VAL A 33 42.44 7.28 -50.77
C VAL A 33 41.33 6.50 -50.08
N SER A 34 41.64 5.71 -49.04
CA SER A 34 40.66 4.97 -48.26
C SER A 34 39.69 5.89 -47.54
N TYR A 35 40.17 7.01 -46.98
CA TYR A 35 39.33 8.02 -46.35
C TYR A 35 38.42 8.71 -47.38
N GLY A 36 38.94 9.04 -48.56
CA GLY A 36 38.16 9.61 -49.66
C GLY A 36 37.08 8.66 -50.18
N LEU A 37 37.40 7.37 -50.31
CA LEU A 37 36.44 6.34 -50.71
C LEU A 37 35.37 6.08 -49.64
N TYR A 38 35.75 6.06 -48.35
CA TYR A 38 34.82 5.95 -47.23
C TYR A 38 33.81 7.11 -47.22
N HIS A 39 34.29 8.34 -47.38
CA HIS A 39 33.41 9.49 -47.42
C HIS A 39 32.55 9.57 -48.69
N ARG A 40 33.06 9.12 -49.84
CA ARG A 40 32.34 9.20 -51.13
C ARG A 40 31.33 8.07 -51.34
N TYR A 41 31.58 6.87 -50.81
CA TYR A 41 30.74 5.69 -51.07
C TYR A 41 30.01 5.14 -49.84
N ILE A 42 30.52 5.37 -48.63
CA ILE A 42 29.99 4.73 -47.41
C ILE A 42 29.24 5.74 -46.52
N LYS A 43 29.69 6.99 -46.44
CA LYS A 43 29.18 7.93 -45.43
C LYS A 43 27.86 8.64 -45.76
N GLU A 44 27.31 8.51 -46.96
CA GLU A 44 25.97 9.08 -47.26
C GLU A 44 25.14 8.17 -48.16
N LYS A 45 24.57 7.12 -47.55
CA LYS A 45 23.15 6.83 -47.76
C LYS A 45 22.51 6.70 -46.40
N PRO A 46 21.69 7.66 -45.94
CA PRO A 46 20.81 7.39 -44.81
C PRO A 46 20.00 6.16 -45.22
N ASP A 47 20.04 5.12 -44.40
CA ASP A 47 19.22 3.93 -44.63
C ASP A 47 17.77 4.41 -44.84
N PRO A 48 17.14 4.13 -45.99
CA PRO A 48 15.77 4.57 -46.25
C PRO A 48 14.80 4.04 -45.19
N TYR A 49 15.19 3.02 -44.44
CA TYR A 49 14.47 2.43 -43.32
C TYR A 49 15.02 2.83 -41.94
N HIS A 50 15.93 3.82 -41.85
CA HIS A 50 16.38 4.35 -40.58
C HIS A 50 15.20 4.89 -39.75
N HIS A 51 14.12 5.35 -40.37
CA HIS A 51 12.89 5.72 -39.66
C HIS A 51 12.22 4.51 -38.98
N ILE A 52 12.32 3.30 -39.55
CA ILE A 52 11.76 2.05 -38.98
C ILE A 52 12.44 1.65 -37.66
N TRP A 53 13.71 2.03 -37.47
CA TRP A 53 14.42 1.76 -36.21
C TRP A 53 13.95 2.66 -35.05
N PHE A 54 13.34 3.81 -35.36
CA PHE A 54 12.81 4.76 -34.38
C PHE A 54 11.28 4.78 -34.35
N ASP A 55 10.62 4.17 -35.34
CA ASP A 55 9.22 3.79 -35.27
C ASP A 55 9.08 2.58 -34.32
N ARG A 56 8.45 2.83 -33.18
CA ARG A 56 8.00 1.74 -32.31
C ARG A 56 7.07 0.83 -33.13
N PRO A 57 7.22 -0.50 -33.07
CA PRO A 57 6.32 -1.44 -33.75
C PRO A 57 4.95 -1.54 -33.04
N GLN A 58 4.30 -0.39 -32.84
CA GLN A 58 2.95 -0.23 -32.29
C GLN A 58 2.23 0.89 -33.02
N SER A 59 1.98 0.74 -34.32
CA SER A 59 1.05 1.62 -35.05
C SER A 59 0.44 1.00 -36.30
N ILE A 60 0.46 -0.33 -36.48
CA ILE A 60 -0.19 -0.99 -37.63
C ILE A 60 -1.18 -2.10 -37.23
N ASP A 61 -1.26 -2.50 -35.96
CA ASP A 61 -2.41 -3.26 -35.48
C ASP A 61 -3.45 -2.30 -34.90
N GLY A 62 -4.63 -2.29 -35.52
CA GLY A 62 -5.75 -1.41 -35.20
C GLY A 62 -6.24 -1.58 -33.77
N ASN A 63 -5.71 -0.74 -32.88
CA ASN A 63 -6.43 -0.21 -31.72
C ASN A 63 -5.70 1.04 -31.22
N CYS A 64 -5.88 2.16 -31.95
CA CYS A 64 -5.48 3.46 -31.46
C CYS A 64 -6.42 3.82 -30.30
N LYS A 65 -6.07 3.41 -29.07
CA LYS A 65 -6.69 3.96 -27.87
C LYS A 65 -6.39 5.46 -27.87
N ILE A 66 -7.40 6.26 -28.16
CA ILE A 66 -7.38 7.72 -28.01
C ILE A 66 -6.80 8.00 -26.62
N ALA A 67 -5.75 8.83 -26.52
CA ALA A 67 -5.20 9.21 -25.22
C ALA A 67 -6.33 9.83 -24.39
N GLU A 68 -6.69 9.17 -23.30
CA GLU A 68 -7.80 9.63 -22.46
C GLU A 68 -7.49 11.02 -21.89
N SER A 69 -8.44 11.95 -22.02
CA SER A 69 -8.29 13.30 -21.49
C SER A 69 -8.18 13.27 -19.96
N ARG A 70 -7.15 13.94 -19.41
CA ARG A 70 -6.95 14.16 -17.97
C ARG A 70 -7.76 15.33 -17.41
N ASN A 71 -8.53 16.02 -18.25
CA ASN A 71 -9.42 17.09 -17.82
C ASN A 71 -10.74 16.49 -17.29
N ILE A 72 -11.03 16.71 -16.01
CA ILE A 72 -12.22 16.16 -15.36
C ILE A 72 -13.52 16.69 -15.97
N SER A 73 -13.58 17.97 -16.35
CA SER A 73 -14.79 18.57 -16.92
C SER A 73 -15.13 17.92 -18.26
N THR A 74 -14.13 17.71 -19.12
CA THR A 74 -14.33 16.98 -20.39
C THR A 74 -14.88 15.58 -20.14
N LYS A 75 -14.33 14.85 -19.17
CA LYS A 75 -14.79 13.50 -18.82
C LYS A 75 -16.19 13.47 -18.22
N LEU A 76 -16.56 14.49 -17.44
CA LEU A 76 -17.91 14.65 -16.92
C LEU A 76 -18.93 14.90 -18.04
N ASP A 77 -18.55 15.59 -19.10
CA ASP A 77 -19.43 15.90 -20.23
C ASP A 77 -19.52 14.73 -21.23
N GLU A 78 -18.38 14.10 -21.56
CA GLU A 78 -18.31 12.92 -22.43
C GLU A 78 -19.15 11.75 -21.90
N ASN A 79 -19.14 11.54 -20.58
CA ASN A 79 -19.86 10.45 -19.94
C ASN A 79 -21.23 10.87 -19.37
N ASN A 80 -21.67 12.11 -19.64
CA ASN A 80 -22.94 12.67 -19.16
C ASN A 80 -23.16 12.43 -17.65
N LYS A 81 -22.15 12.75 -16.84
CA LYS A 81 -22.15 12.55 -15.38
C LYS A 81 -22.62 13.81 -14.65
N ASP A 82 -23.41 13.63 -13.59
CA ASP A 82 -24.02 14.68 -12.77
C ASP A 82 -23.05 15.30 -11.76
N GLY A 83 -21.99 14.58 -11.42
CA GLY A 83 -20.95 15.02 -10.50
C GLY A 83 -19.77 14.05 -10.43
N VAL A 84 -18.78 14.40 -9.62
CA VAL A 84 -17.56 13.60 -9.42
C VAL A 84 -17.37 13.26 -7.95
N ILE A 85 -16.90 12.06 -7.66
CA ILE A 85 -16.45 11.60 -6.35
C ILE A 85 -14.96 11.30 -6.45
N PHE A 86 -14.15 12.23 -5.94
CA PHE A 86 -12.72 12.08 -5.82
C PHE A 86 -12.34 11.28 -4.59
N TRP A 87 -11.35 10.40 -4.71
CA TRP A 87 -10.82 9.66 -3.58
C TRP A 87 -9.30 9.74 -3.44
N GLY A 88 -8.85 9.87 -2.19
CA GLY A 88 -7.45 9.81 -1.77
C GLY A 88 -7.25 8.65 -0.80
N SER A 89 -6.62 7.57 -1.25
CA SER A 89 -6.53 6.32 -0.51
C SER A 89 -5.15 5.69 -0.62
N GLN A 90 -4.67 5.09 0.48
CA GLN A 90 -3.45 4.28 0.47
C GLN A 90 -3.76 2.78 0.64
N SER A 91 -4.75 2.45 1.46
CA SER A 91 -5.17 1.07 1.77
C SER A 91 -6.42 0.62 1.02
N GLY A 92 -7.06 1.51 0.24
CA GLY A 92 -8.28 1.22 -0.51
C GLY A 92 -9.59 1.64 0.19
N THR A 93 -9.59 2.01 1.47
CA THR A 93 -10.82 2.33 2.21
C THR A 93 -11.62 3.49 1.61
N ALA A 94 -10.96 4.61 1.29
CA ALA A 94 -11.61 5.78 0.70
C ALA A 94 -12.17 5.49 -0.72
N GLU A 95 -11.46 4.67 -1.50
CA GLU A 95 -11.88 4.22 -2.82
C GLU A 95 -13.16 3.37 -2.75
N THR A 96 -13.21 2.42 -1.81
CA THR A 96 -14.40 1.59 -1.58
C THR A 96 -15.60 2.45 -1.20
N PHE A 97 -15.43 3.45 -0.32
CA PHE A 97 -16.49 4.37 0.05
C PHE A 97 -16.95 5.24 -1.11
N ALA A 98 -16.03 5.72 -1.96
CA ALA A 98 -16.37 6.49 -3.15
C ALA A 98 -17.19 5.67 -4.16
N THR A 99 -16.77 4.43 -4.40
CA THR A 99 -17.46 3.50 -5.31
C THR A 99 -18.85 3.14 -4.79
N ARG A 100 -18.95 2.87 -3.48
CA ARG A 100 -20.24 2.59 -2.82
C ARG A 100 -21.17 3.80 -2.87
N LEU A 101 -20.66 4.99 -2.61
CA LEU A 101 -21.44 6.22 -2.66
C LEU A 101 -21.98 6.49 -4.07
N ALA A 102 -21.17 6.30 -5.12
CA ALA A 102 -21.61 6.44 -6.51
C ALA A 102 -22.79 5.51 -6.83
N ARG A 103 -22.71 4.24 -6.41
CA ARG A 103 -23.80 3.27 -6.59
C ARG A 103 -25.08 3.67 -5.83
N ASP A 104 -24.93 4.18 -4.62
CA ASP A 104 -26.08 4.65 -3.83
C ASP A 104 -26.72 5.89 -4.45
N CYS A 105 -25.92 6.82 -4.99
CA CYS A 105 -26.38 7.98 -5.75
C CYS A 105 -27.19 7.56 -6.99
N ARG A 106 -26.69 6.58 -7.76
CA ARG A 106 -27.38 6.04 -8.93
C ARG A 106 -28.68 5.34 -8.55
N SER A 107 -28.63 4.40 -7.61
CA SER A 107 -29.81 3.60 -7.24
C SER A 107 -30.91 4.40 -6.54
N ARG A 108 -30.58 5.37 -5.68
CA ARG A 108 -31.57 6.15 -4.92
C ARG A 108 -32.04 7.40 -5.63
N PHE A 109 -31.18 8.08 -6.37
CA PHE A 109 -31.50 9.38 -6.97
C PHE A 109 -31.43 9.37 -8.50
N GLY A 110 -30.86 8.32 -9.09
CA GLY A 110 -30.55 8.28 -10.51
C GLY A 110 -29.44 9.22 -10.93
N LEU A 111 -28.57 9.58 -9.98
CA LEU A 111 -27.43 10.45 -10.22
C LEU A 111 -26.24 9.64 -10.71
N GLU A 112 -25.77 9.98 -11.90
CA GLU A 112 -24.63 9.35 -12.52
C GLU A 112 -23.33 10.04 -12.06
N MET A 113 -22.67 9.43 -11.08
CA MET A 113 -21.44 9.98 -10.49
C MET A 113 -20.19 9.37 -11.14
N LEU A 114 -19.20 10.21 -11.45
CA LEU A 114 -17.87 9.75 -11.87
C LEU A 114 -17.01 9.48 -10.63
N VAL A 115 -16.50 8.26 -10.47
CA VAL A 115 -15.54 7.93 -9.40
C VAL A 115 -14.12 8.13 -9.94
N ALA A 116 -13.34 8.97 -9.28
CA ALA A 116 -12.05 9.45 -9.80
C ALA A 116 -10.93 9.33 -8.76
N ASP A 117 -9.81 8.71 -9.13
CA ASP A 117 -8.55 8.86 -8.40
C ASP A 117 -8.05 10.30 -8.60
N LEU A 118 -7.66 10.98 -7.53
CA LEU A 118 -7.13 12.35 -7.59
C LEU A 118 -5.87 12.48 -8.49
N SER A 119 -5.10 11.42 -8.66
CA SER A 119 -3.87 11.40 -9.48
C SER A 119 -4.13 11.17 -10.98
N ASP A 120 -5.32 10.69 -11.35
CA ASP A 120 -5.67 10.43 -12.75
C ASP A 120 -5.97 11.70 -13.53
N TYR A 121 -6.31 12.79 -12.83
CA TYR A 121 -6.76 14.05 -13.43
C TYR A 121 -5.82 15.21 -13.11
N ASP A 122 -5.84 16.23 -13.96
CA ASP A 122 -5.05 17.43 -13.74
C ASP A 122 -5.76 18.33 -12.71
N PRO A 123 -5.10 18.75 -11.61
CA PRO A 123 -5.75 19.51 -10.53
C PRO A 123 -6.47 20.77 -10.99
N GLU A 124 -5.92 21.47 -11.98
CA GLU A 124 -6.47 22.72 -12.53
C GLU A 124 -7.85 22.52 -13.16
N SER A 125 -8.13 21.34 -13.72
CA SER A 125 -9.38 21.06 -14.42
C SER A 125 -10.61 21.06 -13.50
N ILE A 126 -10.42 21.04 -12.18
CA ILE A 126 -11.54 21.14 -11.24
C ILE A 126 -12.23 22.51 -11.27
N GLY A 127 -11.52 23.56 -11.69
CA GLY A 127 -12.08 24.90 -11.87
C GLY A 127 -13.08 24.98 -13.03
N ASP A 128 -12.97 24.06 -13.98
CA ASP A 128 -13.85 24.00 -15.15
C ASP A 128 -15.17 23.28 -14.85
N VAL A 129 -15.32 22.64 -13.68
CA VAL A 129 -16.54 21.92 -13.29
C VAL A 129 -17.72 22.89 -13.26
N PRO A 130 -18.79 22.66 -14.04
CA PRO A 130 -19.94 23.55 -14.09
C PRO A 130 -20.64 23.67 -12.72
N THR A 131 -21.18 24.85 -12.42
CA THR A 131 -21.93 25.10 -11.17
C THR A 131 -23.18 24.22 -11.03
N SER A 132 -23.72 23.68 -12.14
CA SER A 132 -24.81 22.70 -12.13
C SER A 132 -24.41 21.35 -11.54
N LYS A 133 -23.12 20.98 -11.62
CA LYS A 133 -22.53 19.76 -11.07
C LYS A 133 -21.94 20.03 -9.68
N PHE A 134 -21.45 18.99 -9.02
CA PHE A 134 -20.76 19.10 -7.72
C PHE A 134 -19.67 18.04 -7.57
N ALA A 135 -18.75 18.27 -6.64
CA ALA A 135 -17.66 17.35 -6.31
C ALA A 135 -17.80 16.81 -4.88
N ILE A 136 -17.49 15.54 -4.67
CA ILE A 136 -17.38 14.93 -3.36
C ILE A 136 -15.94 14.46 -3.17
N PHE A 137 -15.34 14.78 -2.04
CA PHE A 137 -13.99 14.33 -1.71
C PHE A 137 -14.02 13.33 -0.56
N ILE A 138 -13.42 12.17 -0.76
CA ILE A 138 -13.22 11.16 0.28
C ILE A 138 -11.71 10.92 0.43
N VAL A 139 -11.09 11.48 1.46
CA VAL A 139 -9.61 11.52 1.58
C VAL A 139 -9.11 10.95 2.90
N SER A 140 -8.03 10.17 2.83
CA SER A 140 -7.39 9.55 3.99
C SER A 140 -6.20 10.39 4.46
N THR A 141 -5.99 10.43 5.78
CA THR A 141 -4.79 11.02 6.40
C THR A 141 -3.76 9.93 6.73
N TYR A 142 -2.50 10.13 6.36
CA TYR A 142 -1.40 9.18 6.56
C TYR A 142 -0.21 9.80 7.30
N GLY A 143 0.57 8.95 7.97
CA GLY A 143 1.84 9.34 8.61
C GLY A 143 1.68 10.53 9.57
N GLU A 144 2.45 11.59 9.31
CA GLU A 144 2.49 12.82 10.11
C GLU A 144 1.44 13.85 9.66
N GLY A 145 0.26 13.39 9.27
CA GLY A 145 -0.79 14.24 8.71
C GLY A 145 -0.58 14.55 7.22
N ASP A 146 0.18 13.71 6.53
CA ASP A 146 0.42 13.76 5.09
C ASP A 146 -0.79 13.18 4.31
N PRO A 147 -1.07 13.66 3.08
CA PRO A 147 -2.03 13.03 2.18
C PRO A 147 -1.57 11.64 1.72
N SER A 148 -2.50 10.83 1.24
CA SER A 148 -2.17 9.60 0.50
C SER A 148 -1.35 9.94 -0.76
N ASP A 149 -0.54 8.98 -1.23
CA ASP A 149 0.35 9.19 -2.37
C ASP A 149 -0.40 9.73 -3.61
N ASN A 150 -1.61 9.21 -3.86
CA ASN A 150 -2.45 9.60 -4.99
C ASN A 150 -3.14 10.99 -4.81
N ALA A 151 -3.23 11.51 -3.58
CA ALA A 151 -3.79 12.83 -3.30
C ALA A 151 -2.71 13.91 -3.14
N ALA A 152 -1.44 13.52 -3.00
CA ALA A 152 -0.35 14.44 -2.66
C ALA A 152 -0.17 15.59 -3.66
N GLN A 153 -0.27 15.31 -4.96
CA GLN A 153 -0.14 16.33 -6.01
C GLN A 153 -1.27 17.36 -5.93
N PHE A 154 -2.51 16.91 -5.78
CA PHE A 154 -3.69 17.77 -5.71
C PHE A 154 -3.67 18.67 -4.46
N ILE A 155 -3.35 18.10 -3.29
CA ILE A 155 -3.25 18.87 -2.05
C ILE A 155 -2.09 19.88 -2.12
N SER A 156 -0.96 19.51 -2.72
CA SER A 156 0.17 20.44 -2.91
C SER A 156 -0.18 21.58 -3.86
N TRP A 157 -0.95 21.31 -4.91
CA TRP A 157 -1.45 22.32 -5.83
C TRP A 157 -2.40 23.30 -5.14
N LEU A 158 -3.36 22.80 -4.33
CA LEU A 158 -4.24 23.67 -3.53
C LEU A 158 -3.48 24.52 -2.50
N ALA A 159 -2.42 23.95 -1.91
CA ALA A 159 -1.56 24.67 -0.97
C ALA A 159 -0.62 25.68 -1.65
N SER A 160 -0.46 25.60 -2.97
CA SER A 160 0.33 26.59 -3.71
C SER A 160 -0.49 27.87 -3.86
N ASN A 161 0.01 28.98 -3.26
CA ASN A 161 -0.66 30.30 -3.22
C ASN A 161 -0.72 30.99 -4.60
N GLY A 162 -1.00 30.27 -5.68
CA GLY A 162 -1.25 30.82 -7.01
C GLY A 162 -2.61 31.53 -7.08
N PRO A 163 -2.87 32.34 -8.13
CA PRO A 163 -4.17 32.95 -8.37
C PRO A 163 -5.17 31.89 -8.86
N ILE A 164 -5.56 30.96 -7.98
CA ILE A 164 -6.56 29.93 -8.25
C ILE A 164 -7.91 30.46 -7.74
N SER A 165 -8.93 30.43 -8.59
CA SER A 165 -10.31 30.74 -8.19
C SER A 165 -11.24 29.61 -8.60
N LEU A 166 -11.92 29.02 -7.61
CA LEU A 166 -12.86 27.90 -7.78
C LEU A 166 -14.29 28.31 -7.42
N SER A 167 -14.70 29.52 -7.80
CA SER A 167 -16.02 30.08 -7.45
C SER A 167 -17.21 29.25 -7.93
N ASN A 168 -17.02 28.45 -8.97
CA ASN A 168 -18.07 27.61 -9.56
C ASN A 168 -18.21 26.26 -8.83
N LEU A 169 -17.21 25.85 -8.05
CA LEU A 169 -17.14 24.53 -7.46
C LEU A 169 -18.01 24.45 -6.21
N ARG A 170 -19.01 23.58 -6.23
CA ARG A 170 -19.75 23.15 -5.04
C ARG A 170 -19.21 21.80 -4.58
N TYR A 171 -18.95 21.66 -3.28
CA TYR A 171 -18.35 20.42 -2.80
C TYR A 171 -18.85 19.91 -1.44
N ALA A 172 -18.67 18.61 -1.25
CA ALA A 172 -18.79 17.92 0.03
C ALA A 172 -17.48 17.18 0.34
N ALA A 173 -17.15 16.98 1.61
CA ALA A 173 -15.92 16.27 1.99
C ALA A 173 -16.13 15.32 3.18
N PHE A 174 -15.47 14.17 3.10
CA PHE A 174 -15.39 13.16 4.15
C PHE A 174 -13.93 12.74 4.37
N GLY A 175 -13.45 12.89 5.60
CA GLY A 175 -12.09 12.49 5.99
C GLY A 175 -12.06 11.13 6.65
N LEU A 176 -11.06 10.32 6.31
CA LEU A 176 -10.70 9.11 7.05
C LEU A 176 -9.44 9.38 7.86
N GLY A 177 -9.55 9.22 9.18
CA GLY A 177 -8.44 9.46 10.10
C GLY A 177 -8.51 8.53 11.31
N ASN A 178 -7.54 8.72 12.21
CA ASN A 178 -7.42 7.93 13.42
C ASN A 178 -6.95 8.83 14.57
N SER A 179 -7.77 8.98 15.60
CA SER A 179 -7.52 9.89 16.73
C SER A 179 -6.35 9.45 17.63
N LYS A 180 -5.78 8.26 17.41
CA LYS A 180 -4.53 7.83 18.04
C LYS A 180 -3.30 8.51 17.45
N TYR A 181 -3.41 9.15 16.30
CA TYR A 181 -2.34 9.95 15.69
C TYR A 181 -2.47 11.42 16.09
N GLN A 182 -1.35 12.14 16.09
CA GLN A 182 -1.31 13.56 16.44
C GLN A 182 -2.16 14.42 15.49
N PHE A 183 -2.10 14.12 14.19
CA PHE A 183 -2.75 14.89 13.13
C PHE A 183 -4.06 14.22 12.68
N TYR A 184 -5.04 14.15 13.58
CA TYR A 184 -6.35 13.56 13.31
C TYR A 184 -7.08 14.26 12.16
N ASN A 185 -7.35 13.55 11.06
CA ASN A 185 -8.08 14.04 9.88
C ASN A 185 -7.50 15.32 9.25
N ARG A 186 -6.20 15.59 9.43
CA ARG A 186 -5.55 16.81 8.95
C ARG A 186 -5.71 17.05 7.45
N VAL A 187 -5.69 16.00 6.63
CA VAL A 187 -5.72 16.15 5.17
C VAL A 187 -7.06 16.70 4.70
N VAL A 188 -8.18 16.22 5.26
CA VAL A 188 -9.50 16.76 4.89
C VAL A 188 -9.64 18.21 5.37
N ASP A 189 -9.06 18.54 6.53
CA ASP A 189 -9.08 19.92 7.05
C ASP A 189 -8.29 20.89 6.16
N VAL A 190 -7.09 20.49 5.75
CA VAL A 190 -6.27 21.28 4.81
C VAL A 190 -6.99 21.42 3.47
N LEU A 191 -7.57 20.33 2.96
CA LEU A 191 -8.32 20.32 1.71
C LEU A 191 -9.48 21.33 1.76
N THR A 192 -10.36 21.23 2.76
CA THR A 192 -11.54 22.09 2.84
C THR A 192 -11.18 23.54 3.10
N GLN A 193 -10.23 23.81 4.00
CA GLN A 193 -9.73 25.16 4.24
C GLN A 193 -9.16 25.79 2.96
N SER A 194 -8.42 25.01 2.16
CA SER A 194 -7.83 25.50 0.91
C SER A 194 -8.91 25.76 -0.14
N LEU A 195 -9.89 24.86 -0.29
CA LEU A 195 -11.03 25.03 -1.21
C LEU A 195 -11.87 26.26 -0.86
N ASP A 196 -12.19 26.47 0.42
CA ASP A 196 -12.93 27.64 0.90
C ASP A 196 -12.15 28.94 0.62
N THR A 197 -10.83 28.93 0.81
CA THR A 197 -9.95 30.10 0.58
C THR A 197 -9.93 30.52 -0.89
N VAL A 198 -10.01 29.57 -1.82
CA VAL A 198 -10.05 29.83 -3.27
C VAL A 198 -11.47 30.06 -3.82
N GLY A 199 -12.48 30.14 -2.94
CA GLY A 199 -13.84 30.54 -3.26
C GLY A 199 -14.82 29.42 -3.61
N ALA A 200 -14.46 28.15 -3.39
CA ALA A 200 -15.40 27.05 -3.53
C ALA A 200 -16.52 27.11 -2.47
N THR A 201 -17.69 26.55 -2.78
CA THR A 201 -18.86 26.55 -1.87
C THR A 201 -19.06 25.18 -1.25
N MET A 202 -18.91 25.09 0.07
CA MET A 202 -19.21 23.88 0.84
C MET A 202 -20.73 23.63 0.92
N MET A 203 -21.17 22.42 0.60
CA MET A 203 -22.59 22.03 0.57
C MET A 203 -23.11 21.58 1.94
N LEU A 204 -22.28 20.89 2.72
CA LEU A 204 -22.60 20.40 4.06
C LEU A 204 -21.32 20.31 4.92
N PRO A 205 -21.46 20.26 6.26
CA PRO A 205 -20.32 20.10 7.15
C PRO A 205 -19.46 18.87 6.81
N VAL A 206 -18.14 19.03 6.99
CA VAL A 206 -17.16 17.97 6.73
C VAL A 206 -17.38 16.80 7.69
N GLY A 207 -17.53 15.59 7.13
CA GLY A 207 -17.57 14.37 7.93
C GLY A 207 -16.15 13.87 8.24
N LYS A 208 -15.97 13.23 9.40
CA LYS A 208 -14.68 12.71 9.85
C LYS A 208 -14.87 11.34 10.50
N ALA A 209 -14.30 10.31 9.91
CA ALA A 209 -14.23 8.98 10.50
C ALA A 209 -13.08 8.86 11.51
N ASP A 210 -13.34 8.12 12.60
CA ASP A 210 -12.32 7.73 13.59
C ASP A 210 -12.08 6.22 13.64
N ASP A 211 -11.04 5.78 12.93
CA ASP A 211 -10.59 4.39 12.92
C ASP A 211 -10.08 3.91 14.27
N ALA A 212 -9.70 4.81 15.20
CA ALA A 212 -9.25 4.42 16.53
C ALA A 212 -10.30 3.65 17.33
N GLN A 213 -11.57 3.95 17.07
CA GLN A 213 -12.75 3.39 17.73
C GLN A 213 -13.39 2.25 16.93
N GLY A 214 -12.87 1.93 15.74
CA GLY A 214 -13.49 0.99 14.81
C GLY A 214 -14.82 1.49 14.24
N ALA A 215 -15.08 2.80 14.31
CA ALA A 215 -16.35 3.43 13.91
C ALA A 215 -16.36 3.95 12.46
N THR A 216 -15.26 3.79 11.71
CA THR A 216 -15.08 4.31 10.34
C THR A 216 -16.28 4.10 9.42
N GLU A 217 -16.86 2.89 9.45
CA GLU A 217 -18.02 2.51 8.66
C GLU A 217 -19.30 3.22 9.12
N ASP A 218 -19.50 3.31 10.43
CA ASP A 218 -20.68 3.94 11.03
C ASP A 218 -20.66 5.45 10.84
N ASP A 219 -19.49 6.08 10.99
CA ASP A 219 -19.27 7.51 10.73
C ASP A 219 -19.58 7.85 9.27
N PHE A 220 -19.16 6.99 8.33
CA PHE A 220 -19.46 7.14 6.91
C PHE A 220 -20.97 7.02 6.63
N ILE A 221 -21.64 6.02 7.22
CA ILE A 221 -23.10 5.83 7.05
C ILE A 221 -23.86 7.05 7.59
N ALA A 222 -23.47 7.59 8.75
CA ALA A 222 -24.10 8.77 9.34
C ALA A 222 -23.93 10.01 8.45
N TRP A 223 -22.70 10.26 7.97
CA TRP A 223 -22.42 11.36 7.06
C TRP A 223 -23.16 11.21 5.72
N LYS A 224 -23.17 10.01 5.14
CA LYS A 224 -23.90 9.70 3.90
C LYS A 224 -25.41 9.96 4.04
N THR A 225 -25.99 9.61 5.17
CA THR A 225 -27.41 9.88 5.47
C THR A 225 -27.69 11.39 5.48
N THR A 226 -26.77 12.18 6.03
CA THR A 226 -26.86 13.65 6.02
C THR A 226 -26.74 14.22 4.61
N LEU A 227 -25.81 13.69 3.79
CA LEU A 227 -25.66 14.06 2.38
C LEU A 227 -26.94 13.77 1.58
N PHE A 228 -27.56 12.61 1.77
CA PHE A 228 -28.79 12.25 1.08
C PHE A 228 -29.99 13.09 1.51
N THR A 229 -30.04 13.49 2.78
CA THR A 229 -31.03 14.45 3.27
C THR A 229 -30.88 15.79 2.55
N HIS A 230 -29.64 16.27 2.39
CA HIS A 230 -29.35 17.50 1.63
C HIS A 230 -29.75 17.39 0.15
N PHE A 231 -29.55 16.23 -0.48
CA PHE A 231 -29.98 15.98 -1.87
C PHE A 231 -31.49 16.15 -2.05
N VAL A 232 -32.29 15.66 -1.10
CA VAL A 232 -33.75 15.78 -1.14
C VAL A 232 -34.19 17.20 -0.80
N GLU A 233 -33.74 17.75 0.33
CA GLU A 233 -34.27 18.99 0.89
C GLU A 233 -33.74 20.25 0.18
N THR A 234 -32.47 20.25 -0.22
CA THR A 234 -31.81 21.44 -0.77
C THR A 234 -31.67 21.39 -2.28
N LEU A 235 -31.34 20.23 -2.84
CA LEU A 235 -31.14 20.06 -4.29
C LEU A 235 -32.41 19.59 -5.03
N GLY A 236 -33.44 19.15 -4.31
CA GLY A 236 -34.73 18.77 -4.87
C GLY A 236 -34.72 17.44 -5.65
N TYR A 237 -33.77 16.54 -5.36
CA TYR A 237 -33.74 15.23 -5.98
C TYR A 237 -34.83 14.31 -5.39
N GLY A 238 -35.56 13.61 -6.25
CA GLY A 238 -36.56 12.63 -5.83
C GLY A 238 -35.92 11.28 -5.49
N GLU A 239 -36.26 10.71 -4.32
CA GLU A 239 -35.82 9.36 -3.95
C GLU A 239 -36.64 8.31 -4.73
N ARG A 240 -35.93 7.36 -5.32
CA ARG A 240 -36.46 6.23 -6.09
C ARG A 240 -36.54 5.00 -5.20
N PRO A 241 -37.51 4.09 -5.44
CA PRO A 241 -37.49 2.79 -4.79
C PRO A 241 -36.21 2.06 -5.18
N TYR A 242 -35.54 1.46 -4.20
CA TYR A 242 -34.31 0.72 -4.46
C TYR A 242 -34.57 -0.45 -5.42
N VAL A 243 -33.79 -0.51 -6.49
CA VAL A 243 -33.68 -1.64 -7.39
C VAL A 243 -32.20 -2.06 -7.42
N TYR A 244 -31.94 -3.36 -7.33
CA TYR A 244 -30.57 -3.85 -7.46
C TYR A 244 -30.14 -3.79 -8.93
N GLU A 245 -29.10 -3.01 -9.19
CA GLU A 245 -28.48 -2.86 -10.51
C GLU A 245 -27.05 -3.37 -10.45
N PRO A 246 -26.72 -4.47 -11.15
CA PRO A 246 -25.39 -5.04 -11.10
C PRO A 246 -24.36 -4.09 -11.73
N ALA A 247 -23.25 -3.85 -11.05
CA ALA A 247 -22.10 -3.13 -11.59
C ALA A 247 -21.23 -4.03 -12.49
N TRP A 248 -21.28 -5.35 -12.26
CA TRP A 248 -20.46 -6.34 -12.95
C TRP A 248 -21.31 -7.35 -13.70
N LYS A 249 -20.85 -7.69 -14.91
CA LYS A 249 -21.33 -8.82 -15.69
C LYS A 249 -20.31 -9.95 -15.60
N ILE A 250 -20.77 -11.10 -15.13
CA ILE A 250 -19.97 -12.32 -14.96
C ILE A 250 -20.50 -13.35 -15.95
N VAL A 251 -19.62 -13.91 -16.77
CA VAL A 251 -19.95 -14.93 -17.76
C VAL A 251 -19.02 -16.13 -17.56
N GLU A 252 -19.60 -17.30 -17.36
CA GLU A 252 -18.86 -18.57 -17.38
C GLU A 252 -18.54 -18.96 -18.82
N ASP A 253 -17.27 -19.24 -19.11
CA ASP A 253 -16.80 -19.70 -20.42
C ASP A 253 -16.03 -21.03 -20.29
N PRO A 254 -16.74 -22.17 -20.31
CA PRO A 254 -16.10 -23.48 -20.18
C PRO A 254 -15.25 -23.88 -21.40
N SER A 255 -15.19 -23.05 -22.45
CA SER A 255 -14.36 -23.33 -23.63
C SER A 255 -12.90 -22.90 -23.46
N LEU A 256 -12.59 -22.07 -22.45
CA LEU A 256 -11.23 -21.64 -22.15
C LEU A 256 -10.46 -22.72 -21.39
N ASP A 257 -9.19 -22.91 -21.73
CA ASP A 257 -8.33 -23.85 -21.04
C ASP A 257 -7.89 -23.31 -19.67
N ILE A 258 -7.70 -24.22 -18.71
CA ILE A 258 -7.26 -23.88 -17.34
C ILE A 258 -5.90 -23.17 -17.34
N ILE A 259 -5.04 -23.42 -18.34
CA ILE A 259 -3.71 -22.80 -18.45
C ILE A 259 -3.77 -21.31 -18.75
N ASP A 260 -4.86 -20.83 -19.34
CA ASP A 260 -5.07 -19.40 -19.65
C ASP A 260 -5.64 -18.64 -18.45
N LEU A 261 -5.99 -19.34 -17.36
CA LEU A 261 -6.55 -18.74 -16.16
C LEU A 261 -5.49 -18.05 -15.31
N HIS A 262 -5.86 -16.89 -14.79
CA HIS A 262 -5.15 -16.28 -13.70
C HIS A 262 -5.35 -17.07 -12.40
N THR A 263 -4.26 -17.68 -11.90
CA THR A 263 -4.27 -18.63 -10.78
C THR A 263 -3.92 -18.01 -9.42
N GLY A 264 -3.79 -16.69 -9.35
CA GLY A 264 -3.56 -15.95 -8.11
C GLY A 264 -2.39 -14.98 -8.15
N ASP A 265 -1.75 -14.79 -9.31
CA ASP A 265 -0.75 -13.74 -9.50
C ASP A 265 -1.38 -12.36 -9.22
N PRO A 266 -0.84 -11.57 -8.27
CA PRO A 266 -1.33 -10.23 -8.04
C PRO A 266 -1.24 -9.38 -9.30
N VAL A 267 -2.32 -8.69 -9.61
CA VAL A 267 -2.33 -7.76 -10.75
C VAL A 267 -1.73 -6.45 -10.30
N GLU A 268 -0.61 -6.06 -10.92
CA GLU A 268 -0.19 -4.67 -10.86
C GLU A 268 -1.29 -3.83 -11.53
N CYS A 269 -1.99 -3.02 -10.74
CA CYS A 269 -2.76 -1.90 -11.30
C CYS A 269 -1.73 -1.00 -11.99
N ARG A 270 -1.52 -1.25 -13.29
CA ARG A 270 -0.82 -0.32 -14.17
C ARG A 270 -1.70 0.91 -14.27
N SER A 271 -1.61 1.79 -13.27
CA SER A 271 -1.74 3.20 -13.54
C SER A 271 -0.76 3.45 -14.68
N ASP A 272 -1.25 3.95 -15.82
CA ASP A 272 -0.46 4.10 -17.03
C ASP A 272 0.95 4.62 -16.73
N ARG A 273 1.93 4.27 -17.57
CA ARG A 273 3.38 4.59 -17.43
C ARG A 273 3.73 6.07 -17.13
N PHE A 274 2.75 6.95 -17.01
CA PHE A 274 2.80 8.38 -16.75
C PHE A 274 2.47 8.79 -15.30
N THR A 275 1.83 7.95 -14.48
CA THR A 275 1.54 8.27 -13.07
C THR A 275 2.68 7.76 -12.19
N LYS A 276 3.66 8.63 -11.95
CA LYS A 276 4.64 8.41 -10.87
C LYS A 276 3.87 8.43 -9.55
N SER A 277 3.58 7.26 -8.97
CA SER A 277 3.32 7.18 -7.54
C SER A 277 4.44 7.96 -6.82
N ALA A 278 4.08 8.85 -5.90
CA ALA A 278 5.05 9.73 -5.24
C ALA A 278 6.16 8.95 -4.50
N VAL A 279 5.88 7.68 -4.16
CA VAL A 279 6.79 6.77 -3.47
C VAL A 279 7.24 5.64 -4.42
N PRO A 280 8.56 5.48 -4.65
CA PRO A 280 9.08 4.39 -5.47
C PRO A 280 8.73 3.00 -4.92
N THR A 281 8.17 2.14 -5.78
CA THR A 281 7.89 0.72 -5.51
C THR A 281 8.58 -0.18 -6.52
N SER A 282 9.02 -1.37 -6.11
CA SER A 282 9.54 -2.39 -7.04
C SER A 282 8.42 -3.02 -7.87
N THR A 283 8.71 -3.92 -8.80
CA THR A 283 7.70 -4.82 -9.35
C THR A 283 7.23 -5.82 -8.29
N ILE A 284 6.02 -6.34 -8.44
CA ILE A 284 5.55 -7.48 -7.65
C ILE A 284 6.28 -8.73 -8.13
N GLN A 285 6.92 -9.45 -7.21
CA GLN A 285 7.64 -10.68 -7.52
C GLN A 285 7.24 -11.81 -6.58
N ARG A 286 7.32 -13.04 -7.12
CA ARG A 286 7.13 -14.26 -6.34
C ARG A 286 8.45 -14.71 -5.72
N LEU A 287 8.74 -14.22 -4.52
CA LEU A 287 10.03 -14.34 -3.86
C LEU A 287 10.17 -15.62 -3.02
N PRO A 288 11.33 -16.30 -3.08
CA PRO A 288 11.62 -17.44 -2.22
C PRO A 288 11.92 -17.05 -0.76
N ILE A 289 11.34 -17.81 0.16
CA ILE A 289 11.57 -17.74 1.59
C ILE A 289 12.82 -18.56 1.89
N LYS A 290 13.87 -17.89 2.38
CA LYS A 290 15.15 -18.53 2.69
C LYS A 290 15.15 -19.20 4.06
N SER A 291 14.56 -18.55 5.05
CA SER A 291 14.41 -19.07 6.40
C SER A 291 13.15 -18.47 7.04
N ILE A 292 12.47 -19.26 7.87
CA ILE A 292 11.31 -18.82 8.63
C ILE A 292 11.27 -19.58 9.96
N HIS A 293 11.15 -18.85 11.07
CA HIS A 293 11.11 -19.47 12.40
C HIS A 293 10.45 -18.55 13.42
N ARG A 294 9.96 -19.17 14.51
CA ARG A 294 9.47 -18.45 15.69
C ARG A 294 10.65 -17.91 16.50
N LEU A 295 10.54 -16.66 16.94
CA LEU A 295 11.56 -15.99 17.76
C LEU A 295 11.42 -16.30 19.25
N LEU A 296 10.22 -16.69 19.68
CA LEU A 296 9.90 -17.02 21.07
C LEU A 296 9.42 -18.46 21.17
N SER A 297 9.69 -19.09 22.31
CA SER A 297 9.24 -20.45 22.62
C SER A 297 7.86 -20.49 23.29
N THR A 298 7.29 -19.35 23.66
CA THR A 298 6.04 -19.25 24.43
C THR A 298 4.80 -19.27 23.55
N GLU A 299 3.74 -19.96 23.97
CA GLU A 299 2.51 -20.10 23.16
C GLU A 299 1.63 -18.85 23.12
N SER A 300 1.72 -17.97 24.14
CA SER A 300 0.76 -16.87 24.33
C SER A 300 0.90 -15.72 23.31
N ARG A 301 2.10 -15.52 22.75
CA ARG A 301 2.35 -14.53 21.69
C ARG A 301 3.55 -14.96 20.88
N ASN A 302 3.34 -15.14 19.59
CA ASN A 302 4.38 -15.60 18.69
C ASN A 302 4.89 -14.43 17.84
N PHE A 303 6.21 -14.32 17.71
CA PHE A 303 6.83 -13.49 16.70
C PHE A 303 7.53 -14.40 15.70
N ILE A 304 7.36 -14.12 14.41
CA ILE A 304 8.00 -14.87 13.33
C ILE A 304 9.05 -13.97 12.69
N HIS A 305 10.25 -14.52 12.56
CA HIS A 305 11.26 -13.97 11.67
C HIS A 305 11.19 -14.71 10.34
N MET A 306 11.18 -13.96 9.25
CA MET A 306 11.18 -14.49 7.90
C MET A 306 12.24 -13.77 7.09
N GLU A 307 13.13 -14.54 6.45
CA GLU A 307 14.10 -14.08 5.48
C GLU A 307 13.66 -14.44 4.07
N ILE A 308 13.79 -13.48 3.16
CA ILE A 308 13.36 -13.59 1.77
C ILE A 308 14.59 -13.29 0.90
N ASP A 309 14.84 -14.17 -0.06
CA ASP A 309 15.96 -14.03 -1.00
C ASP A 309 15.50 -13.24 -2.23
N ILE A 310 16.21 -12.15 -2.51
CA ILE A 310 16.01 -11.27 -3.66
C ILE A 310 17.22 -11.31 -4.61
N GLY A 311 18.14 -12.25 -4.41
CA GLY A 311 19.41 -12.34 -5.16
C GLY A 311 19.24 -12.55 -6.66
N ASP A 312 18.16 -13.23 -7.06
CA ASP A 312 17.81 -13.50 -8.46
C ASP A 312 16.97 -12.37 -9.10
N TYR A 313 16.62 -11.33 -8.32
CA TYR A 313 15.77 -10.20 -8.73
C TYR A 313 16.54 -8.88 -8.63
N PRO A 314 17.51 -8.60 -9.54
CA PRO A 314 18.39 -7.43 -9.46
C PRO A 314 17.68 -6.08 -9.54
N GLU A 315 16.45 -6.05 -10.05
CA GLU A 315 15.55 -4.90 -10.08
C GLU A 315 14.95 -4.57 -8.70
N MET A 316 14.84 -5.56 -7.81
CA MET A 316 14.35 -5.37 -6.45
C MET A 316 15.47 -4.91 -5.53
N LYS A 317 15.58 -3.59 -5.38
CA LYS A 317 16.50 -2.97 -4.42
C LYS A 317 15.72 -2.40 -3.25
N TYR A 318 16.26 -2.57 -2.05
CA TYR A 318 15.72 -1.96 -0.84
C TYR A 318 16.80 -1.16 -0.13
N ARG A 319 16.35 -0.18 0.65
CA ARG A 319 17.17 0.56 1.60
C ARG A 319 16.71 0.23 3.01
N THR A 320 17.64 0.30 3.95
CA THR A 320 17.34 0.05 5.35
C THR A 320 16.26 1.02 5.85
N GLY A 321 15.23 0.47 6.49
CA GLY A 321 14.02 1.19 6.90
C GLY A 321 12.89 1.21 5.86
N ASP A 322 13.05 0.56 4.70
CA ASP A 322 11.95 0.31 3.77
C ASP A 322 10.91 -0.67 4.32
N HIS A 323 9.78 -0.76 3.60
CA HIS A 323 8.72 -1.69 3.89
C HIS A 323 8.64 -2.78 2.82
N LEU A 324 8.24 -3.98 3.24
CA LEU A 324 7.85 -5.07 2.37
C LEU A 324 6.33 -5.20 2.39
N ALA A 325 5.71 -5.06 1.23
CA ALA A 325 4.31 -5.42 1.01
C ALA A 325 4.23 -6.91 0.70
N VAL A 326 3.43 -7.67 1.45
CA VAL A 326 3.23 -9.12 1.27
C VAL A 326 1.76 -9.36 0.93
N TRP A 327 1.50 -10.08 -0.16
CA TRP A 327 0.15 -10.47 -0.54
C TRP A 327 -0.24 -11.76 0.19
N PRO A 328 -1.33 -11.73 0.98
CA PRO A 328 -1.84 -12.93 1.62
C PRO A 328 -2.56 -13.83 0.61
N SER A 329 -2.95 -15.00 1.08
CA SER A 329 -3.94 -15.86 0.43
C SER A 329 -5.01 -16.23 1.45
N ASN A 330 -6.27 -16.29 1.04
CA ASN A 330 -7.36 -16.67 1.95
C ASN A 330 -7.24 -18.15 2.38
N PRO A 331 -7.67 -18.50 3.60
CA PRO A 331 -7.66 -19.87 4.09
C PRO A 331 -8.66 -20.73 3.31
N LYS A 332 -8.26 -21.96 2.98
CA LYS A 332 -9.06 -22.93 2.23
C LYS A 332 -10.44 -23.18 2.88
N PRO A 333 -10.57 -23.35 4.21
CA PRO A 333 -11.88 -23.54 4.82
C PRO A 333 -12.86 -22.37 4.60
N GLU A 334 -12.40 -21.13 4.49
CA GLU A 334 -13.28 -19.99 4.21
C GLU A 334 -13.66 -19.90 2.72
N VAL A 335 -12.74 -20.28 1.82
CA VAL A 335 -13.02 -20.42 0.38
C VAL A 335 -14.05 -21.53 0.14
N ASP A 336 -13.81 -22.72 0.70
CA ASP A 336 -14.70 -23.88 0.59
C ASP A 336 -16.08 -23.58 1.16
N ARG A 337 -16.15 -22.86 2.29
CA ARG A 337 -17.40 -22.40 2.90
C ARG A 337 -18.20 -21.52 1.96
N LEU A 338 -17.57 -20.53 1.32
CA LEU A 338 -18.26 -19.67 0.36
C LEU A 338 -18.75 -20.44 -0.86
N LEU A 339 -17.90 -21.27 -1.45
CA LEU A 339 -18.27 -22.11 -2.60
C LEU A 339 -19.48 -23.00 -2.28
N LYS A 340 -19.50 -23.61 -1.10
CA LYS A 340 -20.59 -24.47 -0.64
C LYS A 340 -21.89 -23.70 -0.43
N VAL A 341 -21.86 -22.61 0.32
CA VAL A 341 -23.07 -21.83 0.67
C VAL A 341 -23.69 -21.17 -0.57
N LEU A 342 -22.87 -20.84 -1.57
CA LEU A 342 -23.31 -20.27 -2.85
C LEU A 342 -23.65 -21.34 -3.91
N HIS A 343 -23.50 -22.64 -3.60
CA HIS A 343 -23.69 -23.75 -4.53
C HIS A 343 -22.80 -23.68 -5.80
N LEU A 344 -21.57 -23.17 -5.65
CA LEU A 344 -20.59 -23.00 -6.74
C LEU A 344 -19.54 -24.13 -6.78
N GLU A 345 -19.69 -25.19 -6.00
CA GLU A 345 -18.72 -26.30 -5.92
C GLU A 345 -18.50 -26.97 -7.29
N GLY A 346 -19.56 -27.14 -8.09
CA GLY A 346 -19.48 -27.72 -9.44
C GLY A 346 -18.78 -26.81 -10.45
N SER A 347 -18.86 -25.48 -10.27
CA SER A 347 -18.22 -24.48 -11.14
C SER A 347 -16.92 -23.93 -10.55
N ARG A 348 -16.35 -24.57 -9.53
CA ARG A 348 -15.18 -24.08 -8.77
C ARG A 348 -14.01 -23.64 -9.65
N HIS A 349 -13.74 -24.44 -10.69
CA HIS A 349 -12.64 -24.23 -11.64
C HIS A 349 -13.10 -23.76 -13.01
N THR A 350 -14.38 -23.45 -13.18
CA THR A 350 -14.91 -22.95 -14.45
C THR A 350 -14.35 -21.55 -14.72
N PRO A 351 -13.81 -21.28 -15.93
CA PRO A 351 -13.35 -19.95 -16.32
C PRO A 351 -14.48 -18.91 -16.28
N LEU A 352 -14.15 -17.74 -15.75
CA LEU A 352 -15.02 -16.58 -15.63
C LEU A 352 -14.43 -15.39 -16.38
N LEU A 353 -15.31 -14.70 -17.11
CA LEU A 353 -15.05 -13.39 -17.69
C LEU A 353 -15.90 -12.35 -16.96
N ILE A 354 -15.21 -11.42 -16.30
CA ILE A 354 -15.77 -10.35 -15.49
C ILE A 354 -15.57 -9.02 -16.23
N SER A 355 -16.67 -8.35 -16.55
CA SER A 355 -16.66 -7.04 -17.21
C SER A 355 -17.53 -6.06 -16.46
N ALA A 356 -17.16 -4.78 -16.43
CA ALA A 356 -18.03 -3.74 -15.91
C ALA A 356 -19.23 -3.56 -16.85
N VAL A 357 -20.40 -3.27 -16.28
CA VAL A 357 -21.59 -2.90 -17.06
C VAL A 357 -21.39 -1.51 -17.69
N GLU A 358 -20.75 -0.59 -16.96
CA GLU A 358 -20.35 0.71 -17.48
C GLU A 358 -18.96 0.65 -18.15
N PRO A 359 -18.83 1.02 -19.44
CA PRO A 359 -17.55 0.95 -20.16
C PRO A 359 -16.42 1.81 -19.56
N SER A 360 -16.77 2.88 -18.85
CA SER A 360 -15.81 3.78 -18.20
C SER A 360 -15.15 3.16 -16.96
N THR A 361 -15.70 2.07 -16.43
CA THR A 361 -15.23 1.43 -15.21
C THR A 361 -14.33 0.24 -15.56
N GLN A 362 -13.07 0.29 -15.13
CA GLN A 362 -12.15 -0.83 -15.31
C GLN A 362 -12.20 -1.79 -14.11
N THR A 363 -12.13 -3.09 -14.38
CA THR A 363 -11.98 -4.10 -13.33
C THR A 363 -10.53 -4.21 -12.90
N LYS A 364 -10.30 -4.27 -11.57
CA LYS A 364 -9.00 -4.61 -10.98
C LYS A 364 -8.75 -6.12 -10.91
N ILE A 365 -9.79 -6.92 -11.18
CA ILE A 365 -9.73 -8.39 -11.19
C ILE A 365 -9.23 -8.83 -12.56
N PRO A 366 -8.22 -9.71 -12.63
CA PRO A 366 -7.72 -10.22 -13.90
C PRO A 366 -8.76 -11.13 -14.58
N ASN A 367 -8.70 -11.18 -15.92
CA ASN A 367 -9.54 -12.05 -16.72
C ASN A 367 -8.68 -12.84 -17.72
N PRO A 368 -8.97 -14.14 -17.93
CA PRO A 368 -10.00 -14.96 -17.27
C PRO A 368 -9.57 -15.48 -15.88
N VAL A 369 -10.54 -15.75 -14.99
CA VAL A 369 -10.29 -16.20 -13.61
C VAL A 369 -11.29 -17.28 -13.19
N SER A 370 -10.98 -18.13 -12.19
CA SER A 370 -11.93 -19.10 -11.62
C SER A 370 -12.51 -18.62 -10.28
N TRP A 371 -13.64 -19.19 -9.84
CA TRP A 371 -14.19 -18.94 -8.50
C TRP A 371 -13.18 -19.26 -7.38
N GLU A 372 -12.42 -20.35 -7.56
CA GLU A 372 -11.33 -20.70 -6.65
C GLU A 372 -10.31 -19.57 -6.55
N SER A 373 -9.71 -19.15 -7.68
CA SER A 373 -8.68 -18.11 -7.70
C SER A 373 -9.22 -16.78 -7.17
N LEU A 374 -10.46 -16.45 -7.52
CA LEU A 374 -11.16 -15.22 -7.11
C LEU A 374 -11.28 -15.12 -5.60
N PHE A 375 -11.86 -16.14 -4.95
CA PHE A 375 -11.99 -16.17 -3.49
C PHE A 375 -10.67 -16.43 -2.78
N ARG A 376 -9.70 -17.09 -3.42
CA ARG A 376 -8.42 -17.42 -2.80
C ARG A 376 -7.44 -16.24 -2.77
N SER A 377 -7.41 -15.43 -3.83
CA SER A 377 -6.28 -14.52 -4.08
C SER A 377 -6.67 -13.10 -4.48
N TYR A 378 -7.93 -12.84 -4.86
CA TYR A 378 -8.33 -11.54 -5.40
C TYR A 378 -9.37 -10.79 -4.56
N LEU A 379 -10.16 -11.47 -3.73
CA LEU A 379 -11.16 -10.84 -2.87
C LEU A 379 -10.85 -11.03 -1.38
N GLU A 380 -11.13 -10.01 -0.57
CA GLU A 380 -10.98 -10.04 0.89
C GLU A 380 -12.19 -10.71 1.55
N ILE A 381 -12.27 -12.04 1.46
CA ILE A 381 -13.41 -12.82 1.99
C ILE A 381 -13.42 -12.98 3.51
N CYS A 382 -12.29 -12.71 4.17
CA CYS A 382 -12.15 -12.84 5.63
C CYS A 382 -12.45 -11.56 6.41
N ALA A 383 -12.74 -10.45 5.72
CA ALA A 383 -13.10 -9.20 6.39
C ALA A 383 -14.48 -9.29 7.08
N PRO A 384 -14.68 -8.52 8.17
CA PRO A 384 -15.99 -8.33 8.76
C PRO A 384 -16.99 -7.74 7.74
N VAL A 385 -18.22 -8.24 7.77
CA VAL A 385 -19.30 -7.79 6.87
C VAL A 385 -19.93 -6.52 7.42
N SER A 386 -19.95 -5.43 6.66
CA SER A 386 -20.56 -4.17 7.11
C SER A 386 -22.06 -4.29 7.41
N ARG A 387 -22.57 -3.46 8.33
CA ARG A 387 -24.01 -3.38 8.63
C ARG A 387 -24.85 -3.09 7.38
N GLU A 388 -24.36 -2.22 6.50
CA GLU A 388 -25.05 -1.90 5.25
C GLU A 388 -25.08 -3.08 4.27
N THR A 389 -24.00 -3.88 4.22
CA THR A 389 -23.98 -5.13 3.45
C THR A 389 -25.03 -6.10 3.96
N LEU A 390 -25.25 -6.19 5.29
CA LEU A 390 -26.32 -7.03 5.86
C LEU A 390 -27.71 -6.55 5.46
N ILE A 391 -27.97 -5.25 5.50
CA ILE A 391 -29.23 -4.66 5.02
C ILE A 391 -29.43 -4.96 3.54
N SER A 392 -28.38 -4.82 2.73
CA SER A 392 -28.45 -5.09 1.29
C SER A 392 -28.69 -6.57 1.01
N LEU A 393 -28.04 -7.46 1.77
CA LEU A 393 -28.18 -8.91 1.69
C LEU A 393 -29.60 -9.37 2.05
N SER A 394 -30.27 -8.71 2.99
CA SER A 394 -31.63 -9.05 3.43
C SER A 394 -32.65 -9.10 2.27
N ARG A 395 -32.41 -8.33 1.21
CA ARG A 395 -33.27 -8.23 0.02
C ARG A 395 -33.23 -9.49 -0.85
N PHE A 396 -32.18 -10.28 -0.71
CA PHE A 396 -32.00 -11.56 -1.42
C PHE A 396 -32.39 -12.77 -0.57
N ALA A 397 -32.79 -12.56 0.69
CA ALA A 397 -33.30 -13.64 1.53
C ALA A 397 -34.67 -14.11 1.04
N GLU A 398 -34.83 -15.42 0.88
CA GLU A 398 -36.08 -16.05 0.44
C GLU A 398 -37.10 -16.14 1.59
N CYS A 399 -36.61 -16.20 2.83
CA CYS A 399 -37.43 -16.30 4.02
C CYS A 399 -37.62 -14.95 4.71
N LEU A 400 -38.87 -14.61 5.05
CA LEU A 400 -39.22 -13.34 5.72
C LEU A 400 -38.57 -13.20 7.11
N SER A 401 -38.39 -14.29 7.85
CA SER A 401 -37.73 -14.25 9.17
C SER A 401 -36.25 -13.95 9.05
N VAL A 402 -35.57 -14.53 8.05
CA VAL A 402 -34.16 -14.24 7.74
C VAL A 402 -33.99 -12.80 7.29
N ARG A 403 -34.87 -12.31 6.41
CA ARG A 403 -34.89 -10.91 5.98
C ARG A 403 -35.01 -9.96 7.16
N ALA A 404 -36.01 -10.15 8.02
CA ALA A 404 -36.21 -9.32 9.21
C ALA A 404 -35.02 -9.40 10.18
N GLY A 405 -34.40 -10.58 10.31
CA GLY A 405 -33.19 -10.77 11.12
C GLY A 405 -32.00 -9.97 10.60
N LEU A 406 -31.74 -10.01 9.30
CA LEU A 406 -30.67 -9.24 8.64
C LEU A 406 -30.93 -7.73 8.70
N GLU A 407 -32.16 -7.29 8.46
CA GLU A 407 -32.56 -5.88 8.57
C GLU A 407 -32.37 -5.36 10.00
N LYS A 408 -32.80 -6.13 11.00
CA LYS A 408 -32.61 -5.79 12.42
C LYS A 408 -31.14 -5.71 12.80
N LEU A 409 -30.33 -6.70 12.37
CA LEU A 409 -28.91 -6.76 12.66
C LEU A 409 -28.14 -5.60 12.01
N GLY A 410 -28.52 -5.20 10.80
CA GLY A 410 -27.90 -4.05 10.14
C GLY A 410 -28.33 -2.70 10.73
N ALA A 411 -29.58 -2.58 11.19
CA ALA A 411 -30.09 -1.32 11.75
C ALA A 411 -29.54 -1.02 13.16
N ASP A 412 -29.37 -2.03 14.01
CA ASP A 412 -28.95 -1.88 15.41
C ASP A 412 -27.43 -2.06 15.58
N VAL A 413 -26.74 -0.96 15.92
CA VAL A 413 -25.28 -0.93 16.13
C VAL A 413 -24.86 -1.83 17.30
N GLN A 414 -25.60 -1.83 18.40
CA GLN A 414 -25.23 -2.59 19.60
C GLN A 414 -25.40 -4.09 19.35
N LEU A 415 -26.53 -4.47 18.75
CA LEU A 415 -26.79 -5.86 18.38
C LEU A 415 -25.73 -6.39 17.40
N TYR A 416 -25.33 -5.57 16.43
CA TYR A 416 -24.26 -5.92 15.50
C TYR A 416 -22.91 -6.11 16.22
N GLN A 417 -22.53 -5.19 17.10
CA GLN A 417 -21.30 -5.31 17.88
C GLN A 417 -21.28 -6.56 18.76
N GLU A 418 -22.39 -6.88 19.43
CA GLU A 418 -22.53 -8.12 20.19
C GLU A 418 -22.45 -9.36 19.30
N PHE A 419 -23.01 -9.30 18.10
CA PHE A 419 -22.93 -10.38 17.12
C PHE A 419 -21.48 -10.61 16.66
N CYS A 420 -20.72 -9.55 16.38
CA CYS A 420 -19.29 -9.58 16.06
C CYS A 420 -18.42 -10.06 17.23
N ALA A 421 -18.69 -9.60 18.45
CA ALA A 421 -17.88 -9.93 19.61
C ALA A 421 -17.97 -11.41 19.99
N ASN A 422 -19.15 -12.01 19.78
CA ASN A 422 -19.41 -13.41 20.13
C ASN A 422 -19.14 -14.39 18.98
N ARG A 423 -18.94 -13.91 17.75
CA ARG A 423 -18.75 -14.76 16.57
C ARG A 423 -17.71 -14.16 15.64
N HIS A 424 -16.75 -14.97 15.20
CA HIS A 424 -15.91 -14.58 14.08
C HIS A 424 -16.75 -14.60 12.80
N ILE A 425 -17.14 -13.42 12.32
CA ILE A 425 -18.04 -13.25 11.17
C ILE A 425 -17.33 -12.65 9.97
N ASN A 426 -17.60 -13.25 8.84
CA ASN A 426 -17.25 -12.82 7.49
C ASN A 426 -18.43 -13.18 6.57
N LEU A 427 -18.35 -12.86 5.27
CA LEU A 427 -19.51 -13.05 4.38
C LEU A 427 -19.96 -14.51 4.32
N GLY A 428 -19.03 -15.46 4.14
CA GLY A 428 -19.35 -16.88 4.07
C GLY A 428 -20.01 -17.40 5.34
N ARG A 429 -19.55 -16.97 6.51
CA ARG A 429 -20.12 -17.35 7.81
C ARG A 429 -21.48 -16.72 8.08
N VAL A 430 -21.71 -15.49 7.65
CA VAL A 430 -23.03 -14.85 7.74
C VAL A 430 -24.02 -15.59 6.85
N LEU A 431 -23.65 -15.87 5.61
CA LEU A 431 -24.49 -16.62 4.68
C LEU A 431 -24.81 -18.00 5.27
N GLU A 432 -23.81 -18.73 5.77
CA GLU A 432 -24.01 -20.04 6.40
C GLU A 432 -24.96 -19.96 7.61
N TYR A 433 -24.78 -18.96 8.48
CA TYR A 433 -25.62 -18.78 9.68
C TYR A 433 -27.11 -18.58 9.34
N PHE A 434 -27.40 -17.91 8.24
CA PHE A 434 -28.76 -17.65 7.78
C PHE A 434 -29.26 -18.67 6.73
N THR A 435 -28.47 -19.69 6.42
CA THR A 435 -28.92 -20.82 5.60
C THR A 435 -29.84 -21.71 6.44
N THR A 436 -31.05 -21.94 5.94
CA THR A 436 -32.05 -22.82 6.57
C THR A 436 -32.73 -23.66 5.50
N GLU A 437 -33.58 -24.61 5.89
CA GLU A 437 -34.39 -25.38 4.92
C GLU A 437 -35.29 -24.48 4.03
N PHE A 438 -35.62 -23.27 4.50
CA PHE A 438 -36.46 -22.30 3.80
C PHE A 438 -35.70 -21.09 3.24
N ASN A 439 -34.37 -21.07 3.37
CA ASN A 439 -33.55 -19.96 2.87
C ASN A 439 -32.24 -20.48 2.31
N THR A 440 -32.11 -20.42 0.98
CA THR A 440 -30.86 -20.73 0.26
C THR A 440 -30.32 -19.46 -0.40
N TRP A 441 -29.01 -19.42 -0.64
CA TRP A 441 -28.36 -18.29 -1.32
C TRP A 441 -28.15 -18.55 -2.82
N SER A 442 -28.87 -19.53 -3.39
CA SER A 442 -28.78 -19.91 -4.80
C SER A 442 -29.17 -18.79 -5.77
N LYS A 443 -30.05 -17.87 -5.32
CA LYS A 443 -30.49 -16.69 -6.10
C LYS A 443 -29.69 -15.43 -5.83
N LEU A 444 -28.69 -15.48 -4.93
CA LEU A 444 -27.85 -14.32 -4.65
C LEU A 444 -27.05 -13.98 -5.92
N PRO A 445 -27.20 -12.78 -6.50
CA PRO A 445 -26.46 -12.41 -7.69
C PRO A 445 -24.96 -12.48 -7.44
N GLN A 446 -24.22 -13.17 -8.29
CA GLN A 446 -22.76 -13.28 -8.19
C GLN A 446 -22.07 -11.90 -8.25
N SER A 447 -22.65 -10.94 -9.00
CA SER A 447 -22.19 -9.55 -9.04
C SER A 447 -22.23 -8.87 -7.67
N PHE A 448 -23.19 -9.23 -6.80
CA PHE A 448 -23.31 -8.67 -5.46
C PHE A 448 -22.08 -9.01 -4.60
N LEU A 449 -21.48 -10.18 -4.83
CA LEU A 449 -20.25 -10.61 -4.14
C LEU A 449 -19.08 -9.71 -4.51
N LEU A 450 -18.89 -9.44 -5.81
CA LEU A 450 -17.83 -8.56 -6.32
C LEU A 450 -18.01 -7.11 -5.87
N GLU A 451 -19.25 -6.68 -5.65
CA GLU A 451 -19.55 -5.33 -5.17
C GLU A 451 -19.48 -5.20 -3.64
N SER A 452 -19.64 -6.31 -2.91
CA SER A 452 -19.65 -6.32 -1.43
C SER A 452 -18.28 -6.61 -0.84
N LEU A 453 -17.45 -7.36 -1.56
CA LEU A 453 -16.11 -7.73 -1.13
C LEU A 453 -15.08 -6.79 -1.73
N ALA A 454 -14.20 -6.26 -0.90
CA ALA A 454 -13.05 -5.49 -1.37
C ALA A 454 -12.03 -6.39 -2.07
N GLY A 455 -11.20 -5.81 -2.95
CA GLY A 455 -10.04 -6.49 -3.50
C GLY A 455 -9.02 -6.84 -2.41
N LEU A 456 -8.34 -7.99 -2.55
CA LEU A 456 -7.35 -8.46 -1.59
C LEU A 456 -6.10 -7.56 -1.64
N ALA A 457 -5.86 -6.82 -0.55
CA ALA A 457 -4.75 -5.88 -0.46
C ALA A 457 -3.50 -6.51 0.19
N PRO A 458 -2.28 -6.06 -0.15
CA PRO A 458 -1.07 -6.46 0.56
C PRO A 458 -1.03 -5.89 1.98
N ARG A 459 -0.27 -6.55 2.86
CA ARG A 459 0.04 -6.04 4.20
C ARG A 459 1.51 -5.66 4.28
N TYR A 460 1.77 -4.49 4.86
CA TYR A 460 3.11 -3.92 4.94
C TYR A 460 3.82 -4.33 6.23
N TYR A 461 5.10 -4.69 6.12
CA TYR A 461 6.00 -4.95 7.23
C TYR A 461 7.24 -4.10 7.11
N SER A 462 7.72 -3.54 8.22
CA SER A 462 9.03 -2.90 8.26
C SER A 462 10.13 -3.95 8.06
N ILE A 463 11.03 -3.70 7.13
CA ILE A 463 12.16 -4.59 6.86
C ILE A 463 13.10 -4.54 8.07
N SER A 464 13.47 -5.71 8.58
CA SER A 464 14.30 -5.91 9.77
C SER A 464 15.76 -6.27 9.49
N SER A 465 16.17 -6.16 8.23
CA SER A 465 17.55 -6.34 7.76
C SER A 465 18.16 -5.01 7.30
N SER A 466 19.50 -4.97 7.24
CA SER A 466 20.24 -3.87 6.62
C SER A 466 20.54 -4.18 5.16
N SER A 467 20.26 -3.23 4.28
CA SER A 467 20.65 -3.28 2.86
C SER A 467 22.17 -3.28 2.66
N ILE A 468 22.95 -2.78 3.62
CA ILE A 468 24.43 -2.80 3.58
C ILE A 468 24.97 -4.16 4.00
N VAL A 469 24.37 -4.78 5.01
CA VAL A 469 24.80 -6.09 5.54
C VAL A 469 24.28 -7.24 4.66
N SER A 470 23.05 -7.12 4.16
CA SER A 470 22.34 -8.17 3.44
C SER A 470 21.63 -7.59 2.20
N PRO A 471 22.37 -7.13 1.17
CA PRO A 471 21.78 -6.49 -0.01
C PRO A 471 20.89 -7.42 -0.84
N LYS A 472 21.11 -8.74 -0.74
CA LYS A 472 20.36 -9.77 -1.49
C LYS A 472 19.36 -10.55 -0.63
N ARG A 473 19.27 -10.26 0.67
CA ARG A 473 18.36 -10.94 1.59
C ARG A 473 17.71 -9.91 2.47
N LEU A 474 16.39 -9.80 2.37
CA LEU A 474 15.63 -8.95 3.27
C LEU A 474 14.96 -9.81 4.33
N SER A 475 14.79 -9.26 5.52
CA SER A 475 14.03 -9.93 6.58
C SER A 475 12.86 -9.08 7.05
N ILE A 476 11.82 -9.73 7.57
CA ILE A 476 10.71 -9.09 8.26
C ILE A 476 10.50 -9.73 9.63
N THR A 477 9.88 -8.97 10.54
CA THR A 477 9.52 -9.43 11.88
C THR A 477 8.01 -9.28 12.05
N VAL A 478 7.32 -10.40 12.21
CA VAL A 478 5.85 -10.47 12.18
C VAL A 478 5.35 -10.80 13.58
N ALA A 479 4.57 -9.91 14.18
CA ALA A 479 3.81 -10.24 15.40
C ALA A 479 2.56 -11.04 15.01
N ILE A 480 2.39 -12.22 15.60
CA ILE A 480 1.20 -13.03 15.43
C ILE A 480 0.25 -12.67 16.56
N ASP A 481 -0.82 -11.96 16.19
CA ASP A 481 -1.91 -11.65 17.09
C ASP A 481 -3.08 -12.61 16.78
N THR A 482 -3.44 -13.42 17.78
CA THR A 482 -4.60 -14.30 17.75
C THR A 482 -5.68 -13.76 18.68
N ILE A 483 -6.93 -13.92 18.25
CA ILE A 483 -8.13 -13.55 18.97
C ILE A 483 -8.92 -14.84 19.19
N SER A 484 -9.22 -15.14 20.45
CA SER A 484 -10.09 -16.25 20.81
C SER A 484 -11.52 -15.75 20.97
N ILE A 485 -12.42 -16.23 20.12
CA ILE A 485 -13.85 -15.94 20.14
C ILE A 485 -14.60 -17.24 20.44
N GLY A 486 -15.05 -17.41 21.68
CA GLY A 486 -15.58 -18.68 22.17
C GLY A 486 -14.51 -19.79 22.06
N ASN A 487 -14.81 -20.85 21.30
CA ASN A 487 -13.90 -21.97 21.06
C ASN A 487 -13.01 -21.78 19.82
N LEU A 488 -13.24 -20.72 19.03
CA LEU A 488 -12.49 -20.44 17.80
C LEU A 488 -11.31 -19.53 18.14
N THR A 489 -10.11 -19.92 17.71
CA THR A 489 -8.95 -19.02 17.70
C THR A 489 -8.68 -18.61 16.27
N THR A 490 -8.78 -17.32 15.99
CA THR A 490 -8.57 -16.74 14.66
C THR A 490 -7.50 -15.65 14.75
N GLY A 491 -6.80 -15.37 13.65
CA GLY A 491 -5.77 -14.33 13.58
C GLY A 491 -6.01 -13.41 12.40
N GLY A 492 -5.21 -12.35 12.29
CA GLY A 492 -5.21 -11.53 11.08
C GLY A 492 -4.84 -12.37 9.86
N LEU A 493 -5.49 -12.12 8.71
CA LEU A 493 -5.33 -12.94 7.51
C LEU A 493 -3.86 -13.18 7.13
N ASN A 494 -3.08 -12.11 6.96
CA ASN A 494 -1.69 -12.25 6.51
C ASN A 494 -0.77 -12.81 7.60
N THR A 495 -1.02 -12.51 8.87
CA THR A 495 -0.25 -13.09 9.98
C THR A 495 -0.50 -14.60 10.10
N SER A 496 -1.75 -15.03 9.93
CA SER A 496 -2.11 -16.46 9.90
C SER A 496 -1.50 -17.16 8.69
N TYR A 497 -1.52 -16.52 7.52
CA TYR A 497 -0.85 -17.02 6.31
C TYR A 497 0.65 -17.25 6.52
N ILE A 498 1.35 -16.26 7.08
CA ILE A 498 2.79 -16.37 7.42
C ILE A 498 3.03 -17.41 8.53
N SER A 499 2.14 -17.50 9.51
CA SER A 499 2.23 -18.51 10.58
C SER A 499 2.06 -19.93 10.04
N ALA A 500 1.15 -20.13 9.09
CA ALA A 500 0.96 -21.41 8.42
C ALA A 500 2.22 -21.83 7.65
N MET A 501 2.85 -20.91 6.91
CA MET A 501 4.15 -21.15 6.26
C MET A 501 5.23 -21.56 7.27
N CYS A 502 5.29 -20.88 8.42
CA CYS A 502 6.26 -21.21 9.47
C CYS A 502 6.03 -22.61 10.04
N THR A 503 4.77 -22.97 10.32
CA THR A 503 4.43 -24.31 10.80
C THR A 503 4.78 -25.37 9.76
N GLN A 504 4.44 -25.14 8.48
CA GLN A 504 4.76 -26.08 7.40
C GLN A 504 6.27 -26.28 7.23
N SER A 505 7.07 -25.22 7.37
CA SER A 505 8.54 -25.33 7.32
C SER A 505 9.12 -26.14 8.49
N LEU A 506 8.42 -26.25 9.62
CA LEU A 506 8.84 -27.00 10.80
C LEU A 506 8.36 -28.46 10.75
N SER A 507 7.16 -28.70 10.22
CA SER A 507 6.60 -30.03 10.01
C SER A 507 7.18 -30.65 8.73
N GLN A 508 8.18 -31.51 8.86
CA GLN A 508 8.75 -32.28 7.74
C GLN A 508 7.77 -33.33 7.13
N SER A 509 6.53 -33.41 7.63
CA SER A 509 5.46 -34.28 7.14
C SER A 509 4.56 -33.55 6.14
N HIS A 510 4.47 -34.07 4.92
CA HIS A 510 3.65 -33.55 3.82
C HIS A 510 2.14 -33.87 3.93
N ASP A 511 1.71 -34.56 5.00
CA ASP A 511 0.38 -35.20 5.05
C ASP A 511 -0.66 -34.48 5.94
N ASP A 512 -0.34 -33.35 6.57
CA ASP A 512 -1.36 -32.56 7.26
C ASP A 512 -2.04 -31.59 6.29
N GLU A 513 -3.37 -31.71 6.15
CA GLU A 513 -4.25 -30.77 5.46
C GLU A 513 -4.15 -29.38 6.14
N SER A 514 -3.12 -28.61 5.78
CA SER A 514 -2.96 -27.26 6.31
C SER A 514 -4.09 -26.36 5.83
N GLU A 515 -4.56 -25.46 6.72
CA GLU A 515 -5.64 -24.50 6.47
C GLU A 515 -5.43 -23.64 5.21
N PHE A 516 -4.19 -23.54 4.72
CA PHE A 516 -3.82 -22.85 3.49
C PHE A 516 -3.18 -23.83 2.51
N THR A 517 -3.85 -24.15 1.39
CA THR A 517 -3.22 -24.95 0.33
C THR A 517 -2.21 -24.08 -0.42
N LEU A 518 -0.93 -24.17 -0.05
CA LEU A 518 0.13 -23.42 -0.73
C LEU A 518 0.49 -24.13 -2.04
N VAL A 519 0.33 -23.43 -3.17
CA VAL A 519 0.50 -23.98 -4.53
C VAL A 519 1.91 -24.53 -4.78
N ASP A 520 2.92 -24.12 -3.99
CA ASP A 520 4.25 -24.75 -3.91
C ASP A 520 4.75 -24.75 -2.46
N GLN A 521 4.59 -25.87 -1.73
CA GLN A 521 5.38 -26.25 -0.53
C GLN A 521 5.81 -25.12 0.46
N GLY A 522 5.02 -24.05 0.65
CA GLY A 522 5.38 -22.93 1.54
C GLY A 522 6.72 -22.23 1.28
N THR A 523 7.30 -22.34 0.09
CA THR A 523 8.67 -21.83 -0.18
C THR A 523 8.70 -20.45 -0.84
N LYS A 524 7.58 -19.93 -1.34
CA LYS A 524 7.53 -18.63 -2.02
C LYS A 524 6.28 -17.83 -1.64
N LEU A 525 6.39 -16.50 -1.71
CA LEU A 525 5.27 -15.57 -1.51
C LEU A 525 5.35 -14.42 -2.52
N TYR A 526 4.23 -13.74 -2.77
CA TYR A 526 4.25 -12.52 -3.57
C TYR A 526 4.55 -11.32 -2.67
N ALA A 527 5.54 -10.53 -3.07
CA ALA A 527 5.91 -9.33 -2.36
C ALA A 527 6.47 -8.23 -3.27
N GLN A 528 6.47 -7.02 -2.71
CA GLN A 528 6.97 -5.80 -3.33
C GLN A 528 7.69 -4.95 -2.29
N VAL A 529 8.80 -4.33 -2.66
CA VAL A 529 9.48 -3.36 -1.80
C VAL A 529 8.87 -1.98 -2.03
N ARG A 530 8.51 -1.31 -0.94
CA ARG A 530 8.03 0.09 -0.95
C ARG A 530 9.03 0.98 -0.21
N ALA A 531 9.50 2.01 -0.91
CA ALA A 531 10.39 2.98 -0.32
C ALA A 531 9.74 3.72 0.87
N SER A 532 10.52 4.08 1.88
CA SER A 532 10.07 4.88 3.02
C SER A 532 10.89 6.16 3.22
N LYS A 533 10.35 7.09 4.03
CA LYS A 533 11.08 8.23 4.59
C LYS A 533 11.85 7.86 5.88
N PHE A 534 11.68 6.64 6.39
CA PHE A 534 12.28 6.18 7.65
C PHE A 534 13.73 5.75 7.39
N ARG A 535 14.66 6.70 7.53
CA ARG A 535 16.07 6.54 7.15
C ARG A 535 17.01 6.92 8.26
N LEU A 536 18.15 6.23 8.31
CA LEU A 536 19.30 6.66 9.08
C LEU A 536 19.78 8.06 8.66
N PRO A 537 20.44 8.82 9.57
CA PRO A 537 21.04 10.10 9.23
C PRO A 537 22.10 9.93 8.13
N VAL A 538 22.26 10.96 7.30
CA VAL A 538 23.25 10.96 6.20
C VAL A 538 24.67 10.74 6.73
N LEU A 539 25.01 11.34 7.87
CA LEU A 539 26.29 11.15 8.53
C LEU A 539 26.13 10.20 9.72
N ALA A 540 26.89 9.10 9.70
CA ALA A 540 26.83 8.08 10.75
C ALA A 540 27.27 8.58 12.13
N LYS A 541 28.04 9.68 12.21
CA LYS A 541 28.47 10.32 13.46
C LYS A 541 27.32 10.87 14.30
N HIS A 542 26.17 11.18 13.70
CA HIS A 542 25.03 11.70 14.46
C HIS A 542 24.43 10.59 15.33
N PRO A 543 24.14 10.85 16.62
CA PRO A 543 23.54 9.84 17.47
C PRO A 543 22.11 9.52 17.04
N ILE A 544 21.65 8.32 17.37
CA ILE A 544 20.26 7.91 17.13
C ILE A 544 19.64 7.38 18.41
N ILE A 545 18.40 7.81 18.67
CA ILE A 545 17.55 7.34 19.75
C ILE A 545 16.42 6.57 19.09
N MET A 546 16.28 5.29 19.45
CA MET A 546 15.34 4.35 18.86
C MET A 546 14.38 3.91 19.95
N VAL A 547 13.09 4.16 19.78
CA VAL A 547 12.05 3.81 20.76
C VAL A 547 11.03 2.87 20.12
N CYS A 548 10.88 1.67 20.67
CA CYS A 548 9.93 0.70 20.15
C CYS A 548 9.38 -0.24 21.21
N ALA A 549 8.29 -0.92 20.87
CA ALA A 549 7.78 -2.05 21.63
C ALA A 549 7.35 -3.19 20.70
N GLY A 550 7.55 -4.44 21.11
CA GLY A 550 7.21 -5.63 20.33
C GLY A 550 7.82 -5.64 18.92
N SER A 551 7.00 -5.84 17.89
CA SER A 551 7.46 -5.89 16.48
C SER A 551 8.04 -4.57 15.97
N GLY A 552 7.84 -3.45 16.68
CA GLY A 552 8.47 -2.17 16.35
C GLY A 552 10.00 -2.18 16.39
N ILE A 553 10.62 -3.23 16.94
CA ILE A 553 12.08 -3.41 16.87
C ILE A 553 12.59 -3.71 15.46
N ALA A 554 11.71 -4.13 14.54
CA ALA A 554 12.06 -4.55 13.19
C ALA A 554 13.03 -3.59 12.48
N PRO A 555 12.69 -2.31 12.20
CA PRO A 555 13.61 -1.43 11.48
C PRO A 555 14.90 -1.14 12.26
N PHE A 556 14.86 -1.18 13.60
CA PHE A 556 16.02 -0.91 14.45
C PHE A 556 17.05 -2.04 14.46
N ARG A 557 16.61 -3.29 14.27
CA ARG A 557 17.51 -4.40 13.97
C ARG A 557 18.36 -4.10 12.73
N GLY A 558 17.72 -3.62 11.67
CA GLY A 558 18.42 -3.17 10.46
C GLY A 558 19.34 -1.97 10.71
N PHE A 559 18.89 -0.95 11.45
CA PHE A 559 19.68 0.26 11.72
C PHE A 559 20.95 -0.05 12.53
N ILE A 560 20.82 -0.88 13.57
CA ILE A 560 21.93 -1.27 14.44
C ILE A 560 22.92 -2.12 13.66
N ALA A 561 22.46 -3.13 12.93
CA ALA A 561 23.33 -3.96 12.08
C ALA A 561 24.11 -3.11 11.06
N GLU A 562 23.45 -2.13 10.44
CA GLU A 562 24.09 -1.22 9.49
C GLU A 562 25.18 -0.38 10.14
N ARG A 563 24.88 0.26 11.28
CA ARG A 563 25.83 1.12 11.98
C ARG A 563 27.00 0.36 12.56
N ILE A 564 26.78 -0.84 13.11
CA ILE A 564 27.87 -1.72 13.56
C ILE A 564 28.77 -2.08 12.37
N ARG A 565 28.18 -2.40 11.20
CA ARG A 565 28.98 -2.67 10.01
C ARG A 565 29.81 -1.47 9.57
N LEU A 566 29.27 -0.25 9.68
CA LEU A 566 30.01 0.98 9.40
C LEU A 566 31.17 1.19 10.39
N ALA A 567 30.96 0.92 11.68
CA ALA A 567 32.01 0.99 12.69
C ALA A 567 33.14 -0.02 12.41
N GLN A 568 32.80 -1.25 12.03
CA GLN A 568 33.76 -2.31 11.67
C GLN A 568 34.66 -1.95 10.48
N ILE A 569 34.16 -1.15 9.53
CA ILE A 569 34.96 -0.66 8.38
C ILE A 569 35.69 0.66 8.68
N GLY A 570 35.74 1.08 9.95
CA GLY A 570 36.49 2.26 10.41
C GLY A 570 35.78 3.59 10.19
N ARG A 571 34.47 3.61 9.95
CA ARG A 571 33.69 4.86 9.94
C ARG A 571 33.38 5.31 11.36
N GLU A 572 33.40 6.61 11.57
CA GLU A 572 32.93 7.22 12.82
C GLU A 572 31.41 7.06 12.94
N VAL A 573 30.96 6.46 14.04
CA VAL A 573 29.55 6.15 14.32
C VAL A 573 29.17 6.77 15.65
N GLY A 574 28.11 7.56 15.66
CA GLY A 574 27.56 8.19 16.86
C GLY A 574 26.81 7.20 17.74
N LYS A 575 26.60 7.58 19.00
CA LYS A 575 25.89 6.78 20.00
C LYS A 575 24.51 6.33 19.49
N MET A 576 24.20 5.06 19.71
CA MET A 576 22.91 4.44 19.44
C MET A 576 22.27 4.05 20.77
N MET A 577 21.11 4.64 21.07
CA MET A 577 20.33 4.32 22.26
C MET A 577 19.04 3.62 21.84
N LEU A 578 18.84 2.38 22.25
CA LEU A 578 17.63 1.60 22.00
C LEU A 578 16.80 1.49 23.28
N LEU A 579 15.59 2.04 23.28
CA LEU A 579 14.57 1.85 24.31
C LEU A 579 13.56 0.83 23.79
N PHE A 580 13.62 -0.39 24.32
CA PHE A 580 12.80 -1.51 23.84
C PHE A 580 11.82 -2.01 24.90
N GLY A 581 10.54 -2.02 24.55
CA GLY A 581 9.44 -2.48 25.39
C GLY A 581 8.97 -3.90 25.04
N CYS A 582 8.92 -4.77 26.04
CA CYS A 582 8.31 -6.10 25.95
C CYS A 582 7.47 -6.40 27.21
N ARG A 583 6.74 -7.52 27.26
CA ARG A 583 5.92 -7.83 28.45
C ARG A 583 6.81 -8.34 29.57
N ASN A 584 7.56 -9.38 29.26
CA ASN A 584 8.45 -10.08 30.17
C ASN A 584 9.83 -10.21 29.54
N ASP A 585 10.79 -10.68 30.34
CA ASP A 585 12.12 -11.01 29.85
C ASP A 585 12.09 -12.05 28.72
N GLU A 586 11.21 -13.05 28.84
CA GLU A 586 10.97 -14.06 27.81
C GLU A 586 10.51 -13.50 26.46
N ASP A 587 9.93 -12.29 26.42
CA ASP A 587 9.46 -11.63 25.20
C ASP A 587 10.56 -10.78 24.52
N TYR A 588 11.80 -10.86 24.99
CA TYR A 588 12.94 -10.17 24.37
C TYR A 588 13.37 -10.86 23.07
N ILE A 589 12.64 -10.56 21.99
CA ILE A 589 12.96 -11.03 20.64
C ILE A 589 14.35 -10.53 20.19
N TYR A 590 15.09 -11.40 19.49
CA TYR A 590 16.49 -11.18 19.06
C TYR A 590 17.50 -10.94 20.19
N ARG A 591 17.22 -11.41 21.42
CA ARG A 591 18.10 -11.24 22.59
C ARG A 591 19.57 -11.53 22.29
N GLU A 592 19.88 -12.74 21.81
CA GLU A 592 21.26 -13.20 21.62
C GLU A 592 22.03 -12.29 20.65
N GLU A 593 21.36 -11.86 19.57
CA GLU A 593 21.92 -10.94 18.58
C GLU A 593 22.23 -9.58 19.21
N PHE A 594 21.27 -8.98 19.91
CA PHE A 594 21.43 -7.66 20.53
C PHE A 594 22.43 -7.65 21.69
N GLU A 595 22.44 -8.67 22.54
CA GLU A 595 23.41 -8.80 23.62
C GLU A 595 24.83 -8.97 23.08
N THR A 596 25.02 -9.73 22.00
CA THR A 596 26.30 -9.88 21.32
C THR A 596 26.77 -8.54 20.74
N MET A 597 25.89 -7.87 19.98
CA MET A 597 26.17 -6.56 19.40
C MET A 597 26.55 -5.51 20.45
N HIS A 598 25.85 -5.47 21.58
CA HIS A 598 26.13 -4.56 22.69
C HIS A 598 27.47 -4.87 23.36
N LYS A 599 27.75 -6.16 23.63
CA LYS A 599 29.00 -6.60 24.26
C LYS A 599 30.23 -6.29 23.40
N GLU A 600 30.12 -6.42 22.09
CA GLU A 600 31.21 -6.09 21.15
C GLU A 600 31.38 -4.58 20.94
N ASN A 601 30.31 -3.79 21.14
CA ASN A 601 30.27 -2.36 20.84
C ASN A 601 29.73 -1.50 22.01
N PRO A 602 30.24 -1.65 23.25
CA PRO A 602 29.64 -1.05 24.44
C PRO A 602 29.75 0.47 24.48
N SER A 603 30.67 1.06 23.73
CA SER A 603 30.86 2.51 23.64
C SER A 603 29.86 3.20 22.71
N ILE A 604 29.27 2.47 21.75
CA ILE A 604 28.39 3.05 20.72
C ILE A 604 26.97 2.52 20.77
N LEU A 605 26.69 1.37 21.40
CA LEU A 605 25.34 0.82 21.51
C LEU A 605 24.94 0.69 22.97
N GLU A 606 23.82 1.31 23.35
CA GLU A 606 23.17 1.15 24.65
C GLU A 606 21.75 0.60 24.45
N ILE A 607 21.38 -0.44 25.20
CA ILE A 607 20.07 -1.09 25.11
C ILE A 607 19.39 -1.01 26.48
N ILE A 608 18.18 -0.45 26.49
CA ILE A 608 17.39 -0.17 27.68
C ILE A 608 16.05 -0.89 27.54
N LEU A 609 15.78 -1.81 28.46
CA LEU A 609 14.58 -2.64 28.43
C LEU A 609 13.48 -2.09 29.33
N ALA A 610 12.23 -2.18 28.87
CA ALA A 610 11.03 -1.87 29.63
C ALA A 610 10.09 -3.07 29.65
N TYR A 611 9.92 -3.68 30.82
CA TYR A 611 9.02 -4.81 31.02
C TYR A 611 7.68 -4.37 31.60
N SER A 612 6.60 -4.56 30.83
CA SER A 612 5.25 -4.13 31.21
C SER A 612 4.48 -5.13 32.08
N ARG A 613 4.95 -6.38 32.20
CA ARG A 613 4.30 -7.47 32.95
C ARG A 613 5.28 -8.27 33.84
N SER A 614 6.47 -7.74 34.12
CA SER A 614 7.40 -8.42 35.04
C SER A 614 6.77 -8.57 36.43
N ASN A 615 7.26 -9.56 37.19
CA ASN A 615 6.86 -9.81 38.58
C ASN A 615 7.29 -8.67 39.55
N VAL A 616 7.92 -7.62 39.01
CA VAL A 616 8.44 -6.48 39.76
C VAL A 616 7.55 -5.26 39.49
N SER A 617 6.96 -4.71 40.55
CA SER A 617 6.21 -3.44 40.50
C SER A 617 7.18 -2.26 40.64
N PRO A 618 6.96 -1.13 39.94
CA PRO A 618 5.85 -0.83 39.04
C PRO A 618 6.05 -1.36 37.61
N LYS A 619 4.95 -1.49 36.86
CA LYS A 619 5.00 -1.76 35.40
C LYS A 619 5.80 -0.66 34.72
N ARG A 620 6.75 -1.04 33.86
CA ARG A 620 7.57 -0.10 33.11
C ARG A 620 7.25 -0.16 31.63
N TYR A 621 7.06 1.00 31.02
CA TYR A 621 6.93 1.16 29.59
C TYR A 621 8.09 2.01 29.04
N VAL A 622 8.23 2.06 27.71
CA VAL A 622 9.32 2.78 27.06
C VAL A 622 9.25 4.30 27.31
N GLN A 623 8.06 4.86 27.47
CA GLN A 623 7.88 6.26 27.85
C GLN A 623 8.38 6.57 29.27
N ASP A 624 8.35 5.59 30.18
CA ASP A 624 8.89 5.76 31.53
C ASP A 624 10.42 5.75 31.47
N GLN A 625 11.01 4.84 30.68
CA GLN A 625 12.46 4.82 30.43
C GLN A 625 12.95 6.09 29.71
N ALA A 626 12.16 6.61 28.76
CA ALA A 626 12.46 7.87 28.09
C ALA A 626 12.42 9.05 29.06
N ALA A 627 11.46 9.06 30.00
CA ALA A 627 11.37 10.11 31.02
C ALA A 627 12.52 10.05 32.04
N GLU A 628 12.93 8.86 32.47
CA GLU A 628 14.09 8.68 33.37
C GLU A 628 15.40 9.21 32.74
N ARG A 629 15.49 9.23 31.40
CA ARG A 629 16.67 9.66 30.64
C ARG A 629 16.44 10.94 29.85
N LYS A 630 15.44 11.72 30.23
CA LYS A 630 15.00 12.89 29.46
C LYS A 630 16.13 13.88 29.17
N ASP A 631 17.01 14.13 30.15
CA ASP A 631 18.12 15.08 30.01
C ASP A 631 19.20 14.57 29.04
N GLU A 632 19.46 13.26 29.06
CA GLU A 632 20.40 12.64 28.13
C GLU A 632 19.85 12.66 26.70
N ILE A 633 18.58 12.31 26.53
CA ILE A 633 17.88 12.36 25.24
C ILE A 633 17.85 13.80 24.70
N ALA A 634 17.53 14.78 25.55
CA ALA A 634 17.51 16.19 25.18
C ALA A 634 18.88 16.65 24.67
N ARG A 635 19.95 16.41 25.41
CA ARG A 635 21.33 16.73 25.01
C ARG A 635 21.72 16.07 23.69
N LEU A 636 21.45 14.76 23.54
CA LEU A 636 21.75 14.04 22.30
C LEU A 636 21.02 14.67 21.10
N MET A 637 19.79 15.14 21.28
CA MET A 637 19.01 15.77 20.22
C MET A 637 19.47 17.21 19.92
N THR A 638 19.70 18.03 20.94
CA THR A 638 19.95 19.47 20.77
C THR A 638 21.42 19.82 20.53
N GLU A 639 22.34 19.15 21.20
CA GLU A 639 23.77 19.46 21.15
C GLU A 639 24.50 18.59 20.11
N ASP A 640 24.20 17.29 20.08
CA ASP A 640 24.91 16.32 19.22
C ASP A 640 24.26 16.12 17.85
N GLY A 641 23.15 16.81 17.58
CA GLY A 641 22.38 16.68 16.33
C GLY A 641 21.78 15.29 16.14
N GLY A 642 21.29 14.70 17.23
CA GLY A 642 20.73 13.36 17.26
C GLY A 642 19.34 13.25 16.62
N TYR A 643 19.02 12.04 16.17
CA TYR A 643 17.74 11.74 15.52
C TYR A 643 16.91 10.79 16.40
N LEU A 644 15.65 11.15 16.62
CA LEU A 644 14.67 10.33 17.34
C LEU A 644 13.84 9.52 16.34
N TYR A 645 13.80 8.21 16.54
CA TYR A 645 12.99 7.28 15.78
C TYR A 645 12.04 6.55 16.73
N ILE A 646 10.77 6.52 16.36
CA ILE A 646 9.75 5.77 17.09
C ILE A 646 9.10 4.78 16.14
N CYS A 647 9.02 3.50 16.53
CA CYS A 647 8.36 2.47 15.74
C CYS A 647 7.51 1.56 16.63
N GLY A 648 6.25 1.35 16.26
CA GLY A 648 5.29 0.57 17.05
C GLY A 648 3.89 1.20 17.02
N SER A 649 3.14 1.04 18.11
CA SER A 649 1.77 1.58 18.19
C SER A 649 1.76 3.11 18.26
N ALA A 650 0.77 3.73 17.61
CA ALA A 650 0.59 5.18 17.62
C ALA A 650 0.35 5.73 19.05
N SER A 651 -0.32 4.95 19.92
CA SER A 651 -0.50 5.32 21.32
C SER A 651 0.83 5.45 22.06
N MET A 652 1.75 4.50 21.86
CA MET A 652 3.09 4.54 22.45
C MET A 652 3.87 5.74 21.93
N ALA A 653 3.78 6.03 20.63
CA ALA A 653 4.46 7.17 20.05
C ALA A 653 4.01 8.52 20.64
N ARG A 654 2.69 8.70 20.86
CA ARG A 654 2.16 9.89 21.54
C ARG A 654 2.68 10.01 22.97
N ASP A 655 2.64 8.92 23.73
CA ASP A 655 3.07 8.94 25.13
C ASP A 655 4.56 9.28 25.26
N VAL A 656 5.40 8.69 24.41
CA VAL A 656 6.84 8.98 24.32
C VAL A 656 7.07 10.45 23.95
N THR A 657 6.37 10.94 22.93
CA THR A 657 6.50 12.32 22.46
C THR A 657 6.08 13.32 23.53
N SER A 658 4.99 13.05 24.26
CA SER A 658 4.53 13.90 25.38
C SER A 658 5.60 13.98 26.47
N ARG A 659 6.13 12.83 26.90
CA ARG A 659 7.11 12.78 28.00
C ARG A 659 8.44 13.44 27.65
N ILE A 660 8.87 13.35 26.39
CA ILE A 660 10.07 14.03 25.90
C ILE A 660 9.79 15.54 25.71
N GLY A 661 8.61 15.90 25.18
CA GLY A 661 8.21 17.28 24.90
C GLY A 661 8.03 18.15 26.15
N ASP A 662 7.49 17.59 27.23
CA ASP A 662 7.36 18.29 28.52
C ASP A 662 8.75 18.69 29.07
N SER A 663 9.76 17.86 28.84
CA SER A 663 11.16 18.12 29.25
C SER A 663 11.79 19.31 28.51
N HIS A 664 11.39 19.58 27.26
CA HIS A 664 11.95 20.69 26.49
C HIS A 664 11.40 22.04 26.99
N LYS A 665 10.13 22.08 27.43
CA LYS A 665 9.49 23.27 27.99
C LYS A 665 9.96 23.62 29.40
N GLU A 666 10.46 22.65 30.17
CA GLU A 666 11.05 22.90 31.49
C GLU A 666 12.48 23.45 31.42
N ASN A 667 13.19 23.20 30.30
CA ASN A 667 14.59 23.58 30.08
C ASN A 667 14.77 24.76 29.10
N THR A 668 13.68 25.37 28.62
CA THR A 668 13.66 26.64 27.88
C THR A 668 12.92 27.70 28.69
#